data_AF-A0A0J1E9Y1-F1
#
_entry.id   AF-A0A0J1E9Y1-F1
#
_cell.length_a   1.000
_cell.length_b   1.000
_cell.length_c   1.000
_cell.angle_alpha   90.00
_cell.angle_beta   90.00
_cell.angle_gamma   90.00
#
_symmetry.space_group_name_H-M   'P 1'
#
loop_
_entity.id
_entity.type
_entity.pdbx_description
1 polymer ?
#
loop_
_entity_poly.entity_id
_entity_poly.type
_entity_poly.pdbx_seq_one_letter_code
_entity_poly.pdbx_strand_id
1 'polypeptide(L)'
;MQPLENKRTKIQSGIARARLLLKRDLAWLPGYPMRMTKIEGAPENPCPWQSNSMTSENDSTSWSIDGEHLRRAQMTVTKLRHRFPRALPKIVDDADDWLRRIDFLLGLLKGFVHHGQTFGSDDVLQSGVLPARWTNLAGRMKSTHPQLASLLDAVTFQTLSDQRNCDLESLVWIELHAAELTLLSSVNREQPLQLPIRILTVRENLPSELLNVLVRCLTDPLICTCLWKRPDARLRQLCETTLKAAKQVEFVFPKDSSEESLAHLVTTTFLEVCADRPKQQRDRFGLLNQLLTPELVDVVAETQAKVVASEEELSKLLRRLQPRHGQDPQPDFSYRDLKRKVAATSEIDRVRITTITALGNCLQLQKTFSSTESRLWIDFLTGFPTDHVALSIRLIAKWCHSWNYKADHRRNFIRVIKLVSALIQRRGIPQSMLKHWYHHVDEKRAYNEFVVDTADELADQPKLEIRTVCLLEKVAYDLQMDIGSELISSLVEFAQATDNDDLSCSLIEHLTGKPDTTYTAIELRLAYHFGDSVEVISDVLLSLDNHSDLTELATQLKPLSDDQDLKRIIARRLADNDGKVLSRIAATTSILRNLKQPIPKCERFDQAAGWVNRYPSEFHSALESLGQAADDAPRIAESVLGKAFPSPEKLNQQIEALESKLAENAAKRNGTAQRDQPAEPADTAQPINEDRMRGRLANLRRRRMQVASVSTARCKKLIEKLRKRTELELLQQYAATSRSHAAAAMQRRFSLKTFPDEWLSPPFDRVLREINGLDNPMQDLGIRLLFETSERTTRNFDEEPRNVVFRQRMEATGVRMEPWLSDQVRQSATTADGFPYQLAFTRDVIDFLLMGFHFDTCLSPDSFNFFSTVANAVDLNKRVVYAKTDTGKVIGRCLFALNDSGEVLTYYRYSHNPRDGFAEAVDQFAEQLASQMQTSIATGGKVSKLVAKDWYDDGPWQTNSNWLGDDGLLARLTKDGGDASLLPVLLEEVGRDFLKRRVTELATNTRVREKPQFLQSLLDEFENELSVRHKFTIGVNVDSIAISHRLLSQLRWSEIVGLVNRHQCNECDVFHGIAEYSRVFRVLSDFHPTLALRAIRASRPSFIKDDTSDPNRTRRSALAHVHRLLGREHLAAKLSAK
;
A
#
# COMPACT_ATOMS: atom_id res chain seq x y z
N MET A 1 37.74 -66.67 8.47
CA MET A 1 36.55 -66.12 7.79
C MET A 1 36.99 -64.90 6.99
N GLN A 2 36.94 -64.96 5.65
CA GLN A 2 37.26 -63.80 4.80
C GLN A 2 36.02 -62.89 4.64
N PRO A 3 36.19 -61.56 4.47
CA PRO A 3 35.13 -60.59 4.70
C PRO A 3 34.19 -60.44 3.50
N LEU A 4 32.88 -60.38 3.78
CA LEU A 4 31.78 -60.29 2.83
C LEU A 4 31.66 -58.92 2.12
N GLU A 5 32.48 -57.91 2.46
CA GLU A 5 32.36 -56.55 1.94
C GLU A 5 32.75 -56.38 0.46
N ASN A 6 33.56 -57.27 -0.12
CA ASN A 6 34.02 -57.13 -1.52
C ASN A 6 33.02 -57.59 -2.60
N LYS A 7 31.95 -58.30 -2.22
CA LYS A 7 30.94 -58.79 -3.19
C LYS A 7 29.91 -57.71 -3.55
N ARG A 8 29.61 -56.79 -2.63
CA ARG A 8 28.57 -55.76 -2.82
C ARG A 8 29.01 -54.65 -3.78
N THR A 9 30.26 -54.21 -3.68
CA THR A 9 30.88 -53.18 -4.55
C THR A 9 31.06 -53.65 -6.00
N LYS A 10 31.46 -54.92 -6.23
CA LYS A 10 31.57 -55.49 -7.59
C LYS A 10 30.22 -55.58 -8.29
N ILE A 11 29.15 -55.96 -7.57
CA ILE A 11 27.80 -56.01 -8.14
C ILE A 11 27.28 -54.61 -8.47
N GLN A 12 27.49 -53.62 -7.57
CA GLN A 12 27.09 -52.23 -7.84
C GLN A 12 27.84 -51.61 -9.03
N SER A 13 29.15 -51.85 -9.15
CA SER A 13 29.93 -51.43 -10.32
C SER A 13 29.47 -52.12 -11.61
N GLY A 14 29.13 -53.41 -11.53
CA GLY A 14 28.54 -54.16 -12.65
C GLY A 14 27.19 -53.58 -13.10
N ILE A 15 26.31 -53.21 -12.17
CA ILE A 15 25.03 -52.54 -12.46
C ILE A 15 25.26 -51.19 -13.15
N ALA A 16 26.19 -50.37 -12.65
CA ALA A 16 26.48 -49.06 -13.24
C ALA A 16 27.00 -49.17 -14.68
N ARG A 17 27.93 -50.10 -14.95
CA ARG A 17 28.45 -50.33 -16.31
C ARG A 17 27.40 -50.89 -17.26
N ALA A 18 26.57 -51.82 -16.80
CA ALA A 18 25.46 -52.36 -17.59
C ALA A 18 24.43 -51.26 -17.93
N ARG A 19 24.08 -50.38 -16.99
CA ARG A 19 23.24 -49.19 -17.25
C ARG A 19 23.86 -48.23 -18.26
N LEU A 20 25.17 -48.01 -18.20
CA LEU A 20 25.87 -47.16 -19.16
C LEU A 20 25.82 -47.75 -20.57
N LEU A 21 26.01 -49.07 -20.72
CA LEU A 21 25.90 -49.75 -22.01
C LEU A 21 24.46 -49.69 -22.56
N LEU A 22 23.45 -49.91 -21.70
CA LEU A 22 22.05 -49.74 -22.07
C LEU A 22 21.77 -48.31 -22.54
N LYS A 23 22.21 -47.30 -21.78
CA LYS A 23 22.01 -45.88 -22.14
C LYS A 23 22.75 -45.48 -23.42
N ARG A 24 23.96 -45.99 -23.65
CA ARG A 24 24.80 -45.57 -24.79
C ARG A 24 24.34 -46.19 -26.11
N ASP A 25 24.11 -47.50 -26.12
CA ASP A 25 23.91 -48.24 -27.38
C ASP A 25 22.46 -48.68 -27.58
N LEU A 26 21.66 -48.72 -26.51
CA LEU A 26 20.31 -49.29 -26.50
C LEU A 26 19.23 -48.30 -26.03
N ALA A 27 19.55 -47.01 -25.81
CA ALA A 27 18.56 -46.02 -25.35
C ALA A 27 17.42 -45.77 -26.35
N TRP A 28 17.63 -46.09 -27.63
CA TRP A 28 16.60 -46.01 -28.65
C TRP A 28 15.62 -47.19 -28.59
N LEU A 29 15.98 -48.33 -27.98
CA LEU A 29 15.16 -49.56 -27.98
C LEU A 29 13.73 -49.36 -27.42
N PRO A 30 13.51 -48.63 -26.30
CA PRO A 30 12.16 -48.28 -25.84
C PRO A 30 11.52 -47.30 -26.82
N GLY A 31 10.90 -47.84 -27.87
CA GLY A 31 10.36 -47.09 -28.98
C GLY A 31 9.56 -47.98 -29.93
N TYR A 32 9.22 -47.43 -31.09
CA TYR A 32 8.39 -48.10 -32.08
C TYR A 32 8.72 -47.62 -33.49
N PRO A 33 8.47 -48.46 -34.52
CA PRO A 33 8.69 -48.04 -35.89
C PRO A 33 7.66 -46.98 -36.30
N MET A 34 8.12 -45.94 -36.98
CA MET A 34 7.23 -45.01 -37.70
C MET A 34 6.82 -45.63 -39.05
N ARG A 35 5.91 -44.99 -39.80
CA ARG A 35 5.45 -45.49 -41.11
C ARG A 35 6.65 -45.85 -42.00
N MET A 36 6.80 -47.14 -42.28
CA MET A 36 7.89 -47.66 -43.08
C MET A 36 7.59 -47.46 -44.57
N THR A 37 8.15 -46.43 -45.18
CA THR A 37 8.14 -46.26 -46.63
C THR A 37 9.42 -46.84 -47.21
N LYS A 38 9.29 -47.85 -48.08
CA LYS A 38 10.44 -48.44 -48.78
C LYS A 38 11.02 -47.41 -49.73
N ILE A 39 12.30 -47.08 -49.60
CA ILE A 39 13.00 -46.23 -50.55
C ILE A 39 13.52 -47.13 -51.67
N GLU A 40 12.88 -47.08 -52.84
CA GLU A 40 13.32 -47.87 -53.99
C GLU A 40 14.73 -47.44 -54.43
N GLY A 41 15.67 -48.39 -54.52
CA GLY A 41 17.03 -48.17 -55.02
C GLY A 41 18.11 -47.85 -53.98
N ALA A 42 17.77 -47.69 -52.69
CA ALA A 42 18.78 -47.53 -51.63
C ALA A 42 19.36 -48.90 -51.19
N PRO A 43 20.69 -49.04 -51.03
CA PRO A 43 21.33 -50.29 -50.62
C PRO A 43 21.06 -50.68 -49.16
N GLU A 44 20.71 -49.71 -48.30
CA GLU A 44 20.23 -49.93 -46.94
C GLU A 44 18.95 -49.11 -46.73
N ASN A 45 17.92 -49.71 -46.14
CA ASN A 45 16.69 -49.03 -45.76
C ASN A 45 16.73 -48.73 -44.26
N PRO A 46 17.16 -47.53 -43.82
CA PRO A 46 17.14 -47.23 -42.40
C PRO A 46 15.69 -47.27 -41.88
N CYS A 47 15.47 -47.93 -40.75
CA CYS A 47 14.15 -47.99 -40.14
C CYS A 47 13.86 -46.69 -39.38
N PRO A 48 12.84 -45.90 -39.76
CA PRO A 48 12.45 -44.75 -38.97
C PRO A 48 11.84 -45.24 -37.65
N TRP A 49 12.39 -44.78 -36.54
CA TRP A 49 12.12 -45.31 -35.22
C TRP A 49 11.90 -44.19 -34.22
N GLN A 50 10.72 -44.13 -33.61
CA GLN A 50 10.43 -43.13 -32.60
C GLN A 50 10.84 -43.66 -31.23
N SER A 51 11.89 -43.08 -30.65
CA SER A 51 12.30 -43.43 -29.27
C SER A 51 11.42 -42.71 -28.25
N ASN A 52 11.08 -43.42 -27.18
CA ASN A 52 10.37 -42.94 -25.99
C ASN A 52 11.34 -42.69 -24.80
N SER A 53 12.64 -42.55 -25.05
CA SER A 53 13.61 -42.26 -23.97
C SER A 53 13.19 -41.01 -23.19
N MET A 54 12.82 -41.20 -21.93
CA MET A 54 12.54 -40.13 -20.96
C MET A 54 13.82 -39.42 -20.47
N THR A 55 15.00 -39.90 -20.88
CA THR A 55 16.28 -39.51 -20.25
C THR A 55 17.10 -38.50 -21.03
N SER A 56 16.64 -38.05 -22.20
CA SER A 56 17.25 -36.95 -22.95
C SER A 56 16.34 -35.73 -22.89
N GLU A 57 16.91 -34.58 -22.50
CA GLU A 57 16.23 -33.28 -22.42
C GLU A 57 15.75 -32.74 -23.78
N ASN A 58 16.14 -33.39 -24.88
CA ASN A 58 15.62 -33.07 -26.21
C ASN A 58 14.44 -33.97 -26.55
N ASP A 59 13.38 -33.33 -27.07
CA ASP A 59 12.14 -33.91 -27.56
C ASP A 59 12.31 -35.24 -28.27
N SER A 60 11.29 -36.09 -28.12
CA SER A 60 11.11 -37.40 -28.74
C SER A 60 11.96 -37.60 -30.00
N THR A 61 13.16 -38.15 -29.83
CA THR A 61 14.14 -38.26 -30.92
C THR A 61 13.65 -39.30 -31.91
N SER A 62 13.41 -38.88 -33.15
CA SER A 62 13.23 -39.80 -34.26
C SER A 62 14.62 -40.31 -34.67
N TRP A 63 14.78 -41.63 -34.65
CA TRP A 63 16.02 -42.32 -35.02
C TRP A 63 15.87 -42.93 -36.40
N SER A 64 16.96 -42.89 -37.15
CA SER A 64 17.11 -43.59 -38.42
C SER A 64 17.98 -44.82 -38.15
N ILE A 65 17.38 -45.96 -37.83
CA ILE A 65 18.10 -47.17 -37.41
C ILE A 65 18.70 -47.86 -38.63
N ASP A 66 20.02 -47.77 -38.76
CA ASP A 66 20.82 -48.40 -39.82
C ASP A 66 21.53 -49.69 -39.33
N GLY A 67 22.31 -50.30 -40.22
CA GLY A 67 23.05 -51.53 -39.92
C GLY A 67 24.06 -51.36 -38.77
N GLU A 68 24.65 -50.19 -38.62
CA GLU A 68 25.63 -49.90 -37.56
C GLU A 68 24.97 -49.76 -36.18
N HIS A 69 23.77 -49.18 -36.11
CA HIS A 69 22.96 -49.16 -34.89
C HIS A 69 22.61 -50.59 -34.45
N LEU A 70 22.17 -51.45 -35.38
CA LEU A 70 21.82 -52.84 -35.08
C LEU A 70 23.03 -53.68 -34.68
N ARG A 71 24.18 -53.49 -35.33
CA ARG A 71 25.44 -54.16 -34.98
C ARG A 71 25.86 -53.80 -33.56
N ARG A 72 25.87 -52.52 -33.22
CA ARG A 72 26.21 -52.06 -31.86
C ARG A 72 25.23 -52.58 -30.82
N ALA A 73 23.93 -52.55 -31.12
CA ALA A 73 22.91 -53.08 -30.24
C ALA A 73 23.10 -54.57 -29.97
N GLN A 74 23.28 -55.39 -31.02
CA GLN A 74 23.54 -56.83 -30.88
C GLN A 74 24.79 -57.10 -30.04
N MET A 75 25.90 -56.42 -30.33
CA MET A 75 27.15 -56.57 -29.56
C MET A 75 26.93 -56.23 -28.09
N THR A 76 26.14 -55.20 -27.79
CA THR A 76 25.86 -54.79 -26.43
C THR A 76 24.92 -55.78 -25.72
N VAL A 77 23.90 -56.31 -26.39
CA VAL A 77 23.04 -57.38 -25.84
C VAL A 77 23.86 -58.63 -25.51
N THR A 78 24.73 -59.09 -26.41
CA THR A 78 25.65 -60.22 -26.16
C THR A 78 26.59 -59.94 -24.98
N LYS A 79 27.12 -58.71 -24.87
CA LYS A 79 27.95 -58.31 -23.72
C LYS A 79 27.15 -58.31 -22.42
N LEU A 80 25.92 -57.79 -22.42
CA LEU A 80 25.04 -57.80 -21.25
C LEU A 80 24.74 -59.23 -20.79
N ARG A 81 24.42 -60.13 -21.72
CA ARG A 81 24.16 -61.56 -21.48
C ARG A 81 25.34 -62.26 -20.80
N HIS A 82 26.55 -62.13 -21.36
CA HIS A 82 27.69 -62.92 -20.89
C HIS A 82 28.51 -62.26 -19.78
N ARG A 83 28.67 -60.93 -19.81
CA ARG A 83 29.54 -60.21 -18.85
C ARG A 83 28.81 -59.68 -17.63
N PHE A 84 27.49 -59.53 -17.72
CA PHE A 84 26.68 -58.96 -16.63
C PHE A 84 25.52 -59.86 -16.16
N PRO A 85 25.67 -61.21 -16.07
CA PRO A 85 24.55 -62.12 -15.81
C PRO A 85 23.90 -61.92 -14.41
N ARG A 86 24.63 -61.33 -13.46
CA ARG A 86 24.10 -61.00 -12.11
C ARG A 86 23.61 -59.57 -11.96
N ALA A 87 24.00 -58.68 -12.87
CA ALA A 87 23.61 -57.27 -12.85
C ALA A 87 22.42 -57.01 -13.76
N LEU A 88 22.31 -57.74 -14.88
CA LEU A 88 21.21 -57.63 -15.83
C LEU A 88 19.84 -57.92 -15.18
N PRO A 89 19.63 -59.01 -14.40
CA PRO A 89 18.36 -59.25 -13.68
C PRO A 89 18.00 -58.21 -12.62
N LYS A 90 18.93 -57.31 -12.27
CA LYS A 90 18.68 -56.20 -11.34
C LYS A 90 18.34 -54.90 -12.05
N ILE A 91 18.48 -54.88 -13.38
CA ILE A 91 18.18 -53.73 -14.24
C ILE A 91 16.89 -54.00 -14.99
N VAL A 92 16.77 -55.20 -15.58
CA VAL A 92 15.58 -55.74 -16.24
C VAL A 92 15.06 -56.89 -15.36
N ASP A 93 13.76 -56.94 -15.07
CA ASP A 93 13.21 -57.87 -14.05
C ASP A 93 13.50 -59.33 -14.39
N ASP A 94 13.12 -59.76 -15.59
CA ASP A 94 13.44 -61.08 -16.14
C ASP A 94 14.44 -60.92 -17.28
N ALA A 95 15.70 -61.25 -17.01
CA ALA A 95 16.77 -61.08 -17.99
C ALA A 95 16.63 -62.02 -19.20
N ASP A 96 16.14 -63.24 -19.01
CA ASP A 96 16.05 -64.22 -20.10
C ASP A 96 14.87 -63.89 -21.02
N ASP A 97 13.73 -63.54 -20.45
CA ASP A 97 12.58 -63.06 -21.21
C ASP A 97 12.88 -61.73 -21.93
N TRP A 98 13.55 -60.78 -21.25
CA TRP A 98 13.99 -59.53 -21.89
C TRP A 98 14.97 -59.81 -23.04
N LEU A 99 15.98 -60.65 -22.84
CA LEU A 99 16.94 -61.01 -23.90
C LEU A 99 16.25 -61.70 -25.08
N ARG A 100 15.27 -62.57 -24.83
CA ARG A 100 14.47 -63.22 -25.87
C ARG A 100 13.69 -62.21 -26.71
N ARG A 101 13.02 -61.26 -26.06
CA ARG A 101 12.25 -60.19 -26.74
C ARG A 101 13.15 -59.24 -27.53
N ILE A 102 14.31 -58.87 -26.98
CA ILE A 102 15.26 -58.00 -27.69
C ILE A 102 15.90 -58.71 -28.87
N ASP A 103 16.30 -59.99 -28.75
CA ASP A 103 16.82 -60.75 -29.89
C ASP A 103 15.79 -60.85 -31.01
N PHE A 104 14.51 -61.06 -30.66
CA PHE A 104 13.41 -61.06 -31.62
C PHE A 104 13.25 -59.69 -32.30
N LEU A 105 13.22 -58.60 -31.53
CA LEU A 105 13.11 -57.23 -32.07
C LEU A 105 14.28 -56.87 -32.99
N LEU A 106 15.52 -57.18 -32.59
CA LEU A 106 16.70 -56.96 -33.43
C LEU A 106 16.67 -57.83 -34.68
N GLY A 107 16.07 -59.03 -34.62
CA GLY A 107 15.81 -59.88 -35.78
C GLY A 107 14.89 -59.21 -36.80
N LEU A 108 13.74 -58.68 -36.35
CA LEU A 108 12.80 -57.94 -37.20
C LEU A 108 13.47 -56.72 -37.86
N LEU A 109 14.19 -55.92 -37.07
CA LEU A 109 14.87 -54.72 -37.56
C LEU A 109 15.98 -55.07 -38.57
N LYS A 110 16.73 -56.15 -38.35
CA LYS A 110 17.74 -56.64 -39.32
C LYS A 110 17.11 -57.08 -40.63
N GLY A 111 15.99 -57.81 -40.57
CA GLY A 111 15.22 -58.20 -41.75
C GLY A 111 14.79 -56.99 -42.59
N PHE A 112 14.34 -55.92 -41.93
CA PHE A 112 13.99 -54.67 -42.61
C PHE A 112 15.21 -53.96 -43.19
N VAL A 113 16.24 -53.70 -42.39
CA VAL A 113 17.40 -52.88 -42.79
C VAL A 113 18.23 -53.55 -43.89
N HIS A 114 18.47 -54.87 -43.77
CA HIS A 114 19.34 -55.60 -44.70
C HIS A 114 18.60 -56.26 -45.87
N HIS A 115 17.32 -56.60 -45.70
CA HIS A 115 16.56 -57.37 -46.71
C HIS A 115 15.27 -56.67 -47.17
N GLY A 116 14.95 -55.49 -46.64
CA GLY A 116 13.73 -54.75 -46.99
C GLY A 116 12.44 -55.48 -46.62
N GLN A 117 12.49 -56.41 -45.66
CA GLN A 117 11.31 -57.13 -45.16
C GLN A 117 10.47 -56.20 -44.29
N THR A 118 9.21 -55.97 -44.66
CA THR A 118 8.26 -55.23 -43.82
C THR A 118 7.85 -56.08 -42.64
N PHE A 119 7.72 -55.46 -41.47
CA PHE A 119 7.16 -56.09 -40.28
C PHE A 119 6.14 -55.16 -39.62
N GLY A 120 5.14 -55.75 -38.98
CA GLY A 120 4.11 -55.07 -38.21
C GLY A 120 3.99 -55.65 -36.81
N SER A 121 3.14 -55.02 -36.01
CA SER A 121 2.80 -55.53 -34.67
C SER A 121 2.11 -56.89 -34.73
N ASP A 122 1.41 -57.23 -35.82
CA ASP A 122 0.78 -58.55 -35.97
C ASP A 122 1.82 -59.68 -36.05
N ASP A 123 2.99 -59.44 -36.65
CA ASP A 123 4.11 -60.38 -36.63
C ASP A 123 4.61 -60.61 -35.19
N VAL A 124 4.64 -59.56 -34.38
CA VAL A 124 4.97 -59.65 -32.96
C VAL A 124 3.91 -60.46 -32.20
N LEU A 125 2.63 -60.18 -32.44
CA LEU A 125 1.50 -60.86 -31.78
C LEU A 125 1.44 -62.36 -32.12
N GLN A 126 1.84 -62.75 -33.33
CA GLN A 126 1.85 -64.14 -33.80
C GLN A 126 3.12 -64.91 -33.42
N SER A 127 4.21 -64.21 -33.07
CA SER A 127 5.51 -64.83 -32.79
C SER A 127 5.58 -65.69 -31.52
N GLY A 128 4.61 -65.56 -30.61
CA GLY A 128 4.65 -66.18 -29.27
C GLY A 128 5.67 -65.58 -28.30
N VAL A 129 6.34 -64.49 -28.70
CA VAL A 129 7.35 -63.79 -27.89
C VAL A 129 6.70 -63.01 -26.74
N LEU A 130 5.46 -62.55 -26.91
CA LEU A 130 4.63 -61.95 -25.86
C LEU A 130 3.65 -62.98 -25.26
N PRO A 131 3.22 -62.83 -23.99
CA PRO A 131 2.27 -63.74 -23.38
C PRO A 131 0.94 -63.82 -24.15
N ALA A 132 0.37 -65.02 -24.29
CA ALA A 132 -0.88 -65.24 -25.03
C ALA A 132 -2.06 -64.38 -24.54
N ARG A 133 -2.12 -64.10 -23.23
CA ARG A 133 -3.14 -63.21 -22.66
C ARG A 133 -2.96 -61.76 -23.13
N TRP A 134 -1.71 -61.31 -23.25
CA TRP A 134 -1.36 -59.98 -23.75
C TRP A 134 -1.72 -59.89 -25.24
N THR A 135 -1.36 -60.89 -26.04
CA THR A 135 -1.61 -60.89 -27.49
C THR A 135 -3.11 -60.95 -27.82
N ASN A 136 -3.87 -61.79 -27.11
CA ASN A 136 -5.32 -61.88 -27.27
C ASN A 136 -6.02 -60.57 -26.89
N LEU A 137 -5.58 -59.92 -25.80
CA LEU A 137 -6.14 -58.65 -25.36
C LEU A 137 -5.82 -57.54 -26.37
N ALA A 138 -4.56 -57.40 -26.79
CA ALA A 138 -4.16 -56.42 -27.80
C ALA A 138 -4.90 -56.63 -29.14
N GLY A 139 -5.01 -57.87 -29.61
CA GLY A 139 -5.75 -58.21 -30.83
C GLY A 139 -7.24 -57.88 -30.73
N ARG A 140 -7.88 -58.23 -29.60
CA ARG A 140 -9.27 -57.84 -29.31
C ARG A 140 -9.41 -56.32 -29.33
N MET A 141 -8.54 -55.59 -28.62
CA MET A 141 -8.60 -54.14 -28.56
C MET A 141 -8.40 -53.48 -29.92
N LYS A 142 -7.51 -53.99 -30.79
CA LYS A 142 -7.38 -53.50 -32.17
C LYS A 142 -8.68 -53.67 -32.95
N SER A 143 -9.41 -54.76 -32.72
CA SER A 143 -10.71 -55.01 -33.37
C SER A 143 -11.83 -54.12 -32.81
N THR A 144 -11.87 -53.92 -31.49
CA THR A 144 -12.90 -53.11 -30.81
C THR A 144 -12.66 -51.61 -30.96
N HIS A 145 -11.40 -51.18 -30.97
CA HIS A 145 -10.96 -49.79 -31.02
C HIS A 145 -9.97 -49.58 -32.17
N PRO A 146 -10.42 -49.65 -33.43
CA PRO A 146 -9.53 -49.55 -34.60
C PRO A 146 -8.79 -48.20 -34.67
N GLN A 147 -9.33 -47.15 -34.06
CA GLN A 147 -8.68 -45.83 -33.98
C GLN A 147 -7.40 -45.84 -33.11
N LEU A 148 -7.30 -46.79 -32.17
CA LEU A 148 -6.12 -47.00 -31.33
C LEU A 148 -5.14 -48.01 -31.91
N ALA A 149 -5.38 -48.57 -33.10
CA ALA A 149 -4.51 -49.60 -33.68
C ALA A 149 -3.04 -49.15 -33.73
N SER A 150 -2.79 -47.91 -34.19
CA SER A 150 -1.43 -47.35 -34.23
C SER A 150 -0.78 -47.16 -32.84
N LEU A 151 -1.57 -46.85 -31.80
CA LEU A 151 -1.09 -46.78 -30.43
C LEU A 151 -0.78 -48.17 -29.88
N LEU A 152 -1.67 -49.14 -30.11
CA LEU A 152 -1.48 -50.54 -29.72
C LEU A 152 -0.27 -51.15 -30.43
N ASP A 153 -0.03 -50.78 -31.69
CA ASP A 153 1.17 -51.16 -32.43
C ASP A 153 2.41 -50.62 -31.73
N ALA A 154 2.43 -49.32 -31.43
CA ALA A 154 3.54 -48.69 -30.74
C ALA A 154 3.79 -49.28 -29.34
N VAL A 155 2.73 -49.54 -28.58
CA VAL A 155 2.81 -50.20 -27.26
C VAL A 155 3.32 -51.63 -27.40
N THR A 156 2.90 -52.38 -28.42
CA THR A 156 3.41 -53.74 -28.71
C THR A 156 4.92 -53.75 -28.89
N PHE A 157 5.46 -52.80 -29.65
CA PHE A 157 6.91 -52.68 -29.84
C PHE A 157 7.65 -52.18 -28.59
N GLN A 158 7.03 -51.29 -27.79
CA GLN A 158 7.60 -50.86 -26.51
C GLN A 158 7.63 -51.99 -25.49
N THR A 159 6.60 -52.85 -25.44
CA THR A 159 6.58 -54.03 -24.56
C THR A 159 7.72 -54.99 -24.87
N LEU A 160 8.23 -55.05 -26.10
CA LEU A 160 9.39 -55.89 -26.43
C LEU A 160 10.68 -55.43 -25.73
N SER A 161 10.82 -54.13 -25.47
CA SER A 161 12.05 -53.54 -24.94
C SER A 161 11.96 -53.11 -23.48
N ASP A 162 10.76 -52.80 -22.99
CA ASP A 162 10.50 -52.38 -21.61
C ASP A 162 9.16 -52.92 -21.09
N GLN A 163 9.22 -54.03 -20.35
CA GLN A 163 8.01 -54.64 -19.79
C GLN A 163 7.34 -53.81 -18.71
N ARG A 164 8.12 -53.04 -17.92
CA ARG A 164 7.59 -52.29 -16.78
C ARG A 164 6.64 -51.20 -17.23
N ASN A 165 6.94 -50.59 -18.36
CA ASN A 165 6.15 -49.49 -18.89
C ASN A 165 4.95 -49.93 -19.74
N CYS A 166 4.90 -51.18 -20.23
CA CYS A 166 3.85 -51.65 -21.15
C CYS A 166 3.43 -53.11 -20.86
N ASP A 167 3.12 -53.39 -19.59
CA ASP A 167 2.65 -54.69 -19.11
C ASP A 167 1.17 -54.96 -19.45
N LEU A 168 0.59 -56.02 -18.86
CA LEU A 168 -0.82 -56.34 -19.06
C LEU A 168 -1.74 -55.27 -18.45
N GLU A 169 -1.36 -54.69 -17.30
CA GLU A 169 -2.12 -53.60 -16.68
C GLU A 169 -2.16 -52.37 -17.58
N SER A 170 -1.10 -52.12 -18.34
CA SER A 170 -1.06 -51.05 -19.35
C SER A 170 -2.13 -51.25 -20.43
N LEU A 171 -2.34 -52.47 -20.92
CA LEU A 171 -3.41 -52.75 -21.90
C LEU A 171 -4.80 -52.60 -21.29
N VAL A 172 -4.99 -53.07 -20.05
CA VAL A 172 -6.26 -52.88 -19.33
C VAL A 172 -6.54 -51.40 -19.10
N TRP A 173 -5.51 -50.62 -18.79
CA TRP A 173 -5.59 -49.17 -18.64
C TRP A 173 -5.91 -48.48 -19.97
N ILE A 174 -5.30 -48.90 -21.08
CA ILE A 174 -5.64 -48.39 -22.43
C ILE A 174 -7.09 -48.71 -22.78
N GLU A 175 -7.58 -49.91 -22.43
CA GLU A 175 -8.97 -50.32 -22.67
C GLU A 175 -9.94 -49.46 -21.83
N LEU A 176 -9.60 -49.21 -20.57
CA LEU A 176 -10.37 -48.36 -19.66
C LEU A 176 -10.45 -46.90 -20.14
N HIS A 177 -9.35 -46.40 -20.71
CA HIS A 177 -9.22 -45.01 -21.19
C HIS A 177 -9.21 -44.91 -22.73
N ALA A 178 -9.86 -45.86 -23.41
CA ALA A 178 -9.78 -45.97 -24.86
C ALA A 178 -10.37 -44.74 -25.57
N ALA A 179 -11.45 -44.19 -25.03
CA ALA A 179 -12.09 -42.99 -25.57
C ALA A 179 -11.17 -41.77 -25.46
N GLU A 180 -10.56 -41.58 -24.29
CA GLU A 180 -9.63 -40.51 -23.97
C GLU A 180 -8.39 -40.54 -24.86
N LEU A 181 -7.76 -41.71 -25.00
CA LEU A 181 -6.56 -41.89 -25.81
C LEU A 181 -6.86 -41.72 -27.31
N THR A 182 -8.06 -42.08 -27.75
CA THR A 182 -8.50 -41.87 -29.12
C THR A 182 -8.59 -40.39 -29.42
N LEU A 183 -9.21 -39.62 -28.53
CA LEU A 183 -9.32 -38.17 -28.67
C LEU A 183 -7.93 -37.52 -28.66
N LEU A 184 -7.05 -37.90 -27.72
CA LEU A 184 -5.68 -37.39 -27.64
C LEU A 184 -4.85 -37.68 -28.88
N SER A 185 -5.07 -38.84 -29.53
CA SER A 185 -4.40 -39.19 -30.78
C SER A 185 -4.77 -38.28 -31.94
N SER A 186 -5.91 -37.58 -31.84
CA SER A 186 -6.38 -36.64 -32.87
C SER A 186 -5.85 -35.20 -32.69
N VAL A 187 -5.32 -34.87 -31.50
CA VAL A 187 -4.89 -33.51 -31.13
C VAL A 187 -3.63 -33.08 -31.89
N ASN A 188 -2.63 -33.96 -32.00
CA ASN A 188 -1.40 -33.70 -32.74
C ASN A 188 -1.36 -34.55 -34.02
N ARG A 189 -1.77 -33.98 -35.15
CA ARG A 189 -1.80 -34.70 -36.43
C ARG A 189 -0.41 -35.10 -36.95
N GLU A 190 0.62 -34.34 -36.59
CA GLU A 190 2.00 -34.61 -37.01
C GLU A 190 2.62 -35.76 -36.19
N GLN A 191 2.23 -35.88 -34.92
CA GLN A 191 2.72 -36.91 -34.00
C GLN A 191 1.58 -37.49 -33.14
N PRO A 192 0.62 -38.22 -33.73
CA PRO A 192 -0.60 -38.67 -33.06
C PRO A 192 -0.33 -39.61 -31.87
N LEU A 193 0.84 -40.23 -31.82
CA LEU A 193 1.22 -41.19 -30.80
C LEU A 193 2.01 -40.58 -29.64
N GLN A 194 2.51 -39.35 -29.77
CA GLN A 194 3.42 -38.76 -28.78
C GLN A 194 2.76 -38.60 -27.41
N LEU A 195 1.61 -37.94 -27.34
CA LEU A 195 0.91 -37.69 -26.08
C LEU A 195 0.35 -38.96 -25.42
N PRO A 196 -0.38 -39.84 -26.13
CA PRO A 196 -0.86 -41.10 -25.55
C PRO A 196 0.26 -41.96 -24.96
N ILE A 197 1.40 -42.05 -25.66
CA ILE A 197 2.56 -42.83 -25.19
C ILE A 197 3.20 -42.20 -23.95
N ARG A 198 3.33 -40.88 -23.91
CA ARG A 198 3.87 -40.17 -22.73
C ARG A 198 2.97 -40.34 -21.51
N ILE A 199 1.66 -40.27 -21.70
CA ILE A 199 0.67 -40.55 -20.64
C ILE A 199 0.82 -41.98 -20.11
N LEU A 200 0.92 -42.97 -20.99
CA LEU A 200 1.09 -44.38 -20.61
C LEU A 200 2.35 -44.61 -19.77
N THR A 201 3.45 -43.93 -20.11
CA THR A 201 4.71 -44.05 -19.36
C THR A 201 4.68 -43.41 -17.98
N VAL A 202 3.79 -42.44 -17.72
CA VAL A 202 3.68 -41.78 -16.41
C VAL A 202 2.44 -42.19 -15.63
N ARG A 203 1.67 -43.17 -16.13
CA ARG A 203 0.37 -43.60 -15.57
C ARG A 203 0.40 -43.90 -14.06
N GLU A 204 1.51 -44.40 -13.54
CA GLU A 204 1.67 -44.71 -12.11
C GLU A 204 1.78 -43.46 -11.23
N ASN A 205 2.28 -42.36 -11.79
CA ASN A 205 2.44 -41.07 -11.08
C ASN A 205 1.37 -40.04 -11.49
N LEU A 206 0.54 -40.36 -12.49
CA LEU A 206 -0.51 -39.49 -13.01
C LEU A 206 -1.83 -39.79 -12.29
N PRO A 207 -2.39 -38.84 -11.52
CA PRO A 207 -3.72 -39.00 -10.94
C PRO A 207 -4.78 -39.22 -12.04
N SER A 208 -5.70 -40.17 -11.86
CA SER A 208 -6.75 -40.45 -12.85
C SER A 208 -7.65 -39.23 -13.11
N GLU A 209 -7.88 -38.41 -12.08
CA GLU A 209 -8.61 -37.14 -12.21
C GLU A 209 -7.87 -36.17 -13.15
N LEU A 210 -6.55 -36.04 -12.99
CA LEU A 210 -5.74 -35.19 -13.87
C LEU A 210 -5.77 -35.68 -15.31
N LEU A 211 -5.78 -36.99 -15.58
CA LEU A 211 -5.91 -37.51 -16.94
C LEU A 211 -7.20 -37.04 -17.62
N ASN A 212 -8.34 -37.17 -16.94
CA ASN A 212 -9.63 -36.76 -17.48
C ASN A 212 -9.65 -35.25 -17.79
N VAL A 213 -9.05 -34.46 -16.91
CA VAL A 213 -8.92 -33.01 -17.09
C VAL A 213 -7.97 -32.67 -18.25
N LEU A 214 -6.84 -33.38 -18.39
CA LEU A 214 -5.90 -33.19 -19.49
C LEU A 214 -6.54 -33.50 -20.85
N VAL A 215 -7.26 -34.62 -20.96
CA VAL A 215 -7.98 -34.99 -22.19
C VAL A 215 -8.91 -33.85 -22.59
N ARG A 216 -9.73 -33.40 -21.65
CA ARG A 216 -10.67 -32.31 -21.89
C ARG A 216 -9.95 -31.02 -22.33
N CYS A 217 -8.87 -30.63 -21.65
CA CYS A 217 -8.08 -29.46 -22.02
C CYS A 217 -7.53 -29.51 -23.46
N LEU A 218 -7.21 -30.72 -23.94
CA LEU A 218 -6.54 -30.93 -25.22
C LEU A 218 -7.51 -31.24 -26.37
N THR A 219 -8.75 -31.62 -26.07
CA THR A 219 -9.70 -32.09 -27.09
C THR A 219 -10.93 -31.22 -27.21
N ASP A 220 -11.27 -30.44 -26.18
CA ASP A 220 -12.36 -29.47 -26.25
C ASP A 220 -11.96 -28.33 -27.21
N PRO A 221 -12.69 -28.11 -28.32
CA PRO A 221 -12.36 -27.08 -29.30
C PRO A 221 -12.29 -25.67 -28.69
N LEU A 222 -13.09 -25.41 -27.65
CA LEU A 222 -13.08 -24.13 -26.95
C LEU A 222 -11.76 -23.98 -26.18
N ILE A 223 -11.35 -24.97 -25.40
CA ILE A 223 -10.09 -24.87 -24.65
C ILE A 223 -8.87 -24.81 -25.59
N CYS A 224 -8.91 -25.57 -26.69
CA CYS A 224 -7.85 -25.59 -27.70
C CYS A 224 -7.59 -24.23 -28.35
N THR A 225 -8.65 -23.44 -28.54
CA THR A 225 -8.59 -22.12 -29.17
C THR A 225 -8.49 -20.97 -28.14
N CYS A 226 -8.62 -21.29 -26.86
CA CYS A 226 -8.53 -20.31 -25.78
C CYS A 226 -7.09 -19.78 -25.65
N LEU A 227 -6.91 -18.48 -25.87
CA LEU A 227 -5.63 -17.80 -25.61
C LEU A 227 -5.47 -17.61 -24.10
N TRP A 228 -4.33 -17.97 -23.53
CA TRP A 228 -4.17 -17.90 -22.07
C TRP A 228 -3.73 -16.52 -21.56
N LYS A 229 -2.91 -15.77 -22.32
CA LYS A 229 -2.40 -14.45 -21.91
C LYS A 229 -3.46 -13.37 -21.96
N ARG A 230 -4.27 -13.40 -23.02
CA ARG A 230 -5.37 -12.45 -23.27
C ARG A 230 -6.53 -13.18 -23.95
N PRO A 231 -7.32 -13.94 -23.18
CA PRO A 231 -8.42 -14.74 -23.74
C PRO A 231 -9.42 -13.93 -24.58
N ASP A 232 -9.52 -12.61 -24.37
CA ASP A 232 -10.44 -11.69 -25.05
C ASP A 232 -9.75 -10.64 -25.97
N ALA A 233 -8.47 -10.81 -26.32
CA ALA A 233 -7.71 -9.81 -27.09
C ALA A 233 -8.39 -9.43 -28.42
N ARG A 234 -8.82 -10.42 -29.19
CA ARG A 234 -9.43 -10.23 -30.51
C ARG A 234 -10.83 -9.60 -30.38
N LEU A 235 -11.63 -10.05 -29.42
CA LEU A 235 -12.91 -9.41 -29.07
C LEU A 235 -12.77 -7.90 -28.84
N ARG A 236 -11.75 -7.47 -28.08
CA ARG A 236 -11.49 -6.04 -27.86
C ARG A 236 -11.12 -5.30 -29.14
N GLN A 237 -10.26 -5.89 -29.97
CA GLN A 237 -9.87 -5.29 -31.25
C GLN A 237 -11.08 -5.15 -32.20
N LEU A 238 -12.01 -6.11 -32.18
CA LEU A 238 -13.26 -6.05 -32.95
C LEU A 238 -14.22 -4.96 -32.42
N CYS A 239 -14.34 -4.80 -31.10
CA CYS A 239 -15.11 -3.70 -30.50
C CYS A 239 -14.59 -2.34 -30.98
N GLU A 240 -13.27 -2.11 -30.87
CA GLU A 240 -12.63 -0.86 -31.27
C GLU A 240 -12.81 -0.58 -32.77
N THR A 241 -12.63 -1.61 -33.60
CA THR A 241 -12.78 -1.50 -35.06
C THR A 241 -14.23 -1.21 -35.46
N THR A 242 -15.21 -1.82 -34.79
CA THR A 242 -16.66 -1.58 -35.01
C THR A 242 -17.06 -0.14 -34.69
N LEU A 243 -16.54 0.41 -33.60
CA LEU A 243 -16.79 1.80 -33.23
C LEU A 243 -16.09 2.80 -34.18
N LYS A 244 -14.92 2.46 -34.73
CA LYS A 244 -14.24 3.25 -35.77
C LYS A 244 -15.03 3.25 -37.09
N ALA A 245 -15.47 2.09 -37.54
CA ALA A 245 -16.27 1.93 -38.75
C ALA A 245 -17.57 2.74 -38.70
N ALA A 246 -18.23 2.78 -37.54
CA ALA A 246 -19.45 3.55 -37.31
C ALA A 246 -19.30 5.06 -37.48
N LYS A 247 -18.06 5.57 -37.39
CA LYS A 247 -17.72 6.98 -37.63
C LYS A 247 -17.29 7.26 -39.07
N GLN A 248 -17.54 6.31 -39.99
CA GLN A 248 -17.17 6.39 -41.41
C GLN A 248 -15.65 6.53 -41.65
N VAL A 249 -14.81 6.02 -40.75
CA VAL A 249 -13.36 5.97 -40.95
C VAL A 249 -12.99 4.65 -41.64
N GLU A 250 -12.09 4.71 -42.62
CA GLU A 250 -11.52 3.48 -43.22
C GLU A 250 -10.94 2.56 -42.14
N PHE A 251 -11.17 1.27 -42.27
CA PHE A 251 -10.74 0.28 -41.29
C PHE A 251 -10.26 -1.02 -41.94
N VAL A 252 -9.42 -1.77 -41.20
CA VAL A 252 -8.92 -3.09 -41.59
C VAL A 252 -9.45 -4.13 -40.61
N PHE A 253 -9.90 -5.27 -41.13
CA PHE A 253 -10.35 -6.38 -40.28
C PHE A 253 -9.17 -6.93 -39.45
N PRO A 254 -9.34 -7.08 -38.13
CA PRO A 254 -8.33 -7.70 -37.26
C PRO A 254 -7.91 -9.09 -37.76
N LYS A 255 -6.60 -9.33 -37.87
CA LYS A 255 -6.04 -10.67 -38.10
C LYS A 255 -6.06 -11.50 -36.81
N ASP A 256 -6.12 -12.81 -36.94
CA ASP A 256 -5.94 -13.72 -35.81
C ASP A 256 -4.58 -13.51 -35.17
N SER A 257 -4.56 -13.43 -33.84
CA SER A 257 -3.32 -13.28 -33.07
C SER A 257 -2.51 -14.58 -33.13
N SER A 258 -1.20 -14.48 -33.30
CA SER A 258 -0.28 -15.63 -33.21
C SER A 258 0.08 -15.99 -31.75
N GLU A 259 -0.76 -15.60 -30.79
CA GLU A 259 -0.54 -15.92 -29.37
C GLU A 259 -0.76 -17.42 -29.09
N GLU A 260 -0.04 -17.91 -28.08
CA GLU A 260 -0.08 -19.31 -27.64
C GLU A 260 -1.43 -19.66 -26.98
N SER A 261 -2.01 -20.81 -27.32
CA SER A 261 -3.24 -21.31 -26.68
C SER A 261 -2.97 -21.98 -25.33
N LEU A 262 -4.00 -22.04 -24.47
CA LEU A 262 -3.92 -22.72 -23.18
C LEU A 262 -3.65 -24.22 -23.37
N ALA A 263 -4.25 -24.86 -24.37
CA ALA A 263 -4.00 -26.26 -24.68
C ALA A 263 -2.53 -26.50 -25.08
N HIS A 264 -1.92 -25.60 -25.84
CA HIS A 264 -0.48 -25.68 -26.15
C HIS A 264 0.36 -25.55 -24.88
N LEU A 265 0.04 -24.60 -24.00
CA LEU A 265 0.74 -24.43 -22.73
C LEU A 265 0.60 -25.65 -21.81
N VAL A 266 -0.62 -26.20 -21.67
CA VAL A 266 -0.87 -27.43 -20.89
C VAL A 266 -0.09 -28.61 -21.48
N THR A 267 -0.08 -28.75 -22.81
CA THR A 267 0.69 -29.79 -23.51
C THR A 267 2.18 -29.67 -23.20
N THR A 268 2.76 -28.49 -23.36
CA THR A 268 4.19 -28.28 -23.12
C THR A 268 4.55 -28.51 -21.66
N THR A 269 3.77 -27.95 -20.71
CA THR A 269 3.99 -28.17 -19.28
C THR A 269 3.85 -29.65 -18.90
N PHE A 270 2.87 -30.38 -19.43
CA PHE A 270 2.71 -31.81 -19.17
C PHE A 270 3.89 -32.64 -19.70
N LEU A 271 4.34 -32.38 -20.93
CA LEU A 271 5.47 -33.07 -21.54
C LEU A 271 6.77 -32.81 -20.75
N GLU A 272 6.96 -31.59 -20.27
CA GLU A 272 8.08 -31.24 -19.40
C GLU A 272 8.02 -31.98 -18.05
N VAL A 273 6.84 -32.10 -17.43
CA VAL A 273 6.69 -32.90 -16.19
C VAL A 273 6.97 -34.37 -16.48
N CYS A 274 6.58 -34.90 -17.63
CA CYS A 274 6.91 -36.27 -18.01
C CYS A 274 8.42 -36.52 -18.07
N ALA A 275 9.21 -35.53 -18.48
CA ALA A 275 10.67 -35.63 -18.55
C ALA A 275 11.37 -35.63 -17.16
N ASP A 276 10.64 -35.31 -16.08
CA ASP A 276 11.21 -35.28 -14.73
C ASP A 276 11.54 -36.67 -14.18
N ARG A 277 12.34 -36.70 -13.10
CA ARG A 277 12.54 -37.93 -12.31
C ARG A 277 11.24 -38.34 -11.59
N PRO A 278 10.98 -39.63 -11.31
CA PRO A 278 9.72 -40.09 -10.71
C PRO A 278 9.27 -39.34 -9.44
N LYS A 279 10.22 -38.93 -8.57
CA LYS A 279 9.91 -38.12 -7.39
C LYS A 279 9.44 -36.70 -7.75
N GLN A 280 10.10 -36.06 -8.70
CA GLN A 280 9.73 -34.74 -9.20
C GLN A 280 8.42 -34.81 -10.00
N GLN A 281 8.24 -35.86 -10.81
CA GLN A 281 6.97 -36.16 -11.49
C GLN A 281 5.82 -36.22 -10.49
N ARG A 282 5.95 -36.98 -9.40
CA ARG A 282 4.90 -37.07 -8.38
C ARG A 282 4.55 -35.70 -7.77
N ASP A 283 5.57 -34.92 -7.40
CA ASP A 283 5.34 -33.61 -6.80
C ASP A 283 4.77 -32.60 -7.82
N ARG A 284 5.23 -32.61 -9.08
CA ARG A 284 4.76 -31.69 -10.13
C ARG A 284 3.41 -32.11 -10.73
N PHE A 285 3.12 -33.40 -10.86
CA PHE A 285 1.77 -33.89 -11.16
C PHE A 285 0.81 -33.62 -10.01
N GLY A 286 1.28 -33.74 -8.76
CA GLY A 286 0.52 -33.31 -7.59
C GLY A 286 0.14 -31.84 -7.69
N LEU A 287 1.10 -30.96 -8.00
CA LEU A 287 0.81 -29.55 -8.22
C LEU A 287 -0.08 -29.30 -9.44
N LEU A 288 0.13 -29.99 -10.57
CA LEU A 288 -0.74 -29.90 -11.75
C LEU A 288 -2.17 -30.32 -11.42
N ASN A 289 -2.36 -31.37 -10.62
CA ASN A 289 -3.68 -31.82 -10.19
C ASN A 289 -4.39 -30.77 -9.33
N GLN A 290 -3.64 -30.03 -8.50
CA GLN A 290 -4.18 -28.93 -7.72
C GLN A 290 -4.47 -27.67 -8.58
N LEU A 291 -3.73 -27.47 -9.67
CA LEU A 291 -3.92 -26.34 -10.59
C LEU A 291 -5.01 -26.61 -11.64
N LEU A 292 -5.15 -27.84 -12.13
CA LEU A 292 -6.07 -28.25 -13.18
C LEU A 292 -7.19 -29.10 -12.58
N THR A 293 -8.09 -28.45 -11.84
CA THR A 293 -9.29 -29.12 -11.33
C THR A 293 -10.40 -29.14 -12.39
N PRO A 294 -11.33 -30.12 -12.35
CA PRO A 294 -12.46 -30.18 -13.27
C PRO A 294 -13.27 -28.88 -13.32
N GLU A 295 -13.52 -28.28 -12.16
CA GLU A 295 -14.31 -27.05 -12.00
C GLU A 295 -13.64 -25.87 -12.70
N LEU A 296 -12.30 -25.81 -12.67
CA LEU A 296 -11.56 -24.76 -13.34
C LEU A 296 -11.64 -24.89 -14.86
N VAL A 297 -11.60 -26.12 -15.36
CA VAL A 297 -11.69 -26.41 -16.79
C VAL A 297 -13.09 -26.12 -17.33
N ASP A 298 -14.15 -26.39 -16.55
CA ASP A 298 -15.51 -25.92 -16.84
C ASP A 298 -15.56 -24.40 -16.99
N VAL A 299 -14.93 -23.67 -16.06
CA VAL A 299 -14.87 -22.21 -16.09
C VAL A 299 -14.14 -21.71 -17.35
N VAL A 300 -13.05 -22.36 -17.77
CA VAL A 300 -12.32 -21.99 -18.99
C VAL A 300 -13.19 -22.16 -20.23
N ALA A 301 -13.80 -23.34 -20.41
CA ALA A 301 -14.61 -23.67 -21.58
C ALA A 301 -15.83 -22.74 -21.70
N GLU A 302 -16.57 -22.52 -20.60
CA GLU A 302 -17.74 -21.65 -20.59
C GLU A 302 -17.37 -20.18 -20.92
N THR A 303 -16.19 -19.74 -20.48
CA THR A 303 -15.71 -18.38 -20.75
C THR A 303 -15.32 -18.21 -22.21
N GLN A 304 -14.59 -19.18 -22.78
CA GLN A 304 -14.18 -19.11 -24.17
C GLN A 304 -15.37 -19.22 -25.14
N ALA A 305 -16.40 -20.02 -24.82
CA ALA A 305 -17.65 -20.06 -25.59
C ALA A 305 -18.27 -18.67 -25.76
N LYS A 306 -18.29 -17.89 -24.67
CA LYS A 306 -18.83 -16.52 -24.66
C LYS A 306 -17.97 -15.56 -25.48
N VAL A 307 -16.63 -15.68 -25.39
CA VAL A 307 -15.71 -14.88 -26.22
C VAL A 307 -15.99 -15.11 -27.70
N VAL A 308 -16.01 -16.37 -28.14
CA VAL A 308 -16.20 -16.73 -29.55
C VAL A 308 -17.56 -16.24 -30.08
N ALA A 309 -18.63 -16.40 -29.31
CA ALA A 309 -19.96 -15.92 -29.70
C ALA A 309 -20.00 -14.39 -29.90
N SER A 310 -19.37 -13.64 -28.99
CA SER A 310 -19.29 -12.18 -29.05
C SER A 310 -18.41 -11.67 -30.20
N GLU A 311 -17.32 -12.38 -30.50
CA GLU A 311 -16.46 -12.07 -31.65
C GLU A 311 -17.21 -12.25 -32.98
N GLU A 312 -18.05 -13.28 -33.08
CA GLU A 312 -18.86 -13.53 -34.26
C GLU A 312 -19.93 -12.45 -34.47
N GLU A 313 -20.63 -12.04 -33.41
CA GLU A 313 -21.63 -10.95 -33.42
C GLU A 313 -21.03 -9.62 -33.89
N LEU A 314 -19.87 -9.25 -33.37
CA LEU A 314 -19.18 -8.02 -33.77
C LEU A 314 -18.63 -8.09 -35.19
N SER A 315 -18.10 -9.25 -35.58
CA SER A 315 -17.66 -9.47 -36.97
C SER A 315 -18.83 -9.32 -37.95
N LYS A 316 -20.04 -9.78 -37.59
CA LYS A 316 -21.26 -9.58 -38.39
C LYS A 316 -21.66 -8.11 -38.47
N LEU A 317 -21.61 -7.36 -37.36
CA LEU A 317 -21.90 -5.92 -37.34
C LEU A 317 -20.90 -5.13 -38.19
N LEU A 318 -19.61 -5.45 -38.08
CA LEU A 318 -18.56 -4.78 -38.83
C LEU A 318 -18.69 -5.00 -40.35
N ARG A 319 -19.06 -6.21 -40.78
CA ARG A 319 -19.37 -6.50 -42.19
C ARG A 319 -20.58 -5.73 -42.73
N ARG A 320 -21.55 -5.39 -41.87
CA ARG A 320 -22.72 -4.57 -42.27
C ARG A 320 -22.37 -3.09 -42.44
N LEU A 321 -21.34 -2.62 -41.74
CA LEU A 321 -20.85 -1.24 -41.83
C LEU A 321 -19.84 -1.04 -42.98
N GLN A 322 -19.39 -2.11 -43.61
CA GLN A 322 -18.47 -2.03 -44.75
C GLN A 322 -19.23 -1.54 -46.01
N PRO A 323 -18.80 -0.43 -46.64
CA PRO A 323 -19.50 0.14 -47.79
C PRO A 323 -19.51 -0.86 -48.96
N ARG A 324 -20.69 -1.12 -49.52
CA ARG A 324 -20.82 -1.89 -50.77
C ARG A 324 -20.51 -0.94 -51.92
N HIS A 325 -19.61 -1.35 -52.82
CA HIS A 325 -19.19 -0.52 -53.96
C HIS A 325 -20.41 0.08 -54.69
N GLY A 326 -20.49 1.42 -54.66
CA GLY A 326 -21.49 2.20 -55.41
C GLY A 326 -22.78 2.57 -54.66
N GLN A 327 -22.95 2.22 -53.38
CA GLN A 327 -24.08 2.69 -52.57
C GLN A 327 -23.59 3.48 -51.36
N ASP A 328 -24.16 4.68 -51.16
CA ASP A 328 -23.94 5.46 -49.95
C ASP A 328 -24.50 4.68 -48.75
N PRO A 329 -23.64 4.31 -47.76
CA PRO A 329 -24.07 3.56 -46.61
C PRO A 329 -25.00 4.44 -45.75
N GLN A 330 -26.30 4.14 -45.77
CA GLN A 330 -27.29 4.66 -44.84
C GLN A 330 -27.56 3.60 -43.76
N PRO A 331 -26.76 3.53 -42.69
CA PRO A 331 -27.07 2.64 -41.58
C PRO A 331 -28.26 3.21 -40.78
N ASP A 332 -29.29 2.39 -40.58
CA ASP A 332 -30.45 2.66 -39.70
C ASP A 332 -30.11 2.86 -38.20
N PHE A 333 -28.82 2.87 -37.84
CA PHE A 333 -28.37 2.88 -36.45
C PHE A 333 -27.76 4.22 -36.07
N SER A 334 -28.29 4.82 -35.01
CA SER A 334 -27.59 5.88 -34.29
C SER A 334 -26.29 5.31 -33.70
N TYR A 335 -25.21 6.08 -33.77
CA TYR A 335 -23.93 5.74 -33.12
C TYR A 335 -24.11 5.38 -31.63
N ARG A 336 -25.10 5.99 -30.95
CA ARG A 336 -25.43 5.70 -29.54
C ARG A 336 -25.97 4.28 -29.34
N ASP A 337 -26.77 3.78 -30.28
CA ASP A 337 -27.37 2.45 -30.19
C ASP A 337 -26.34 1.37 -30.54
N LEU A 338 -25.48 1.63 -31.51
CA LEU A 338 -24.36 0.74 -31.81
C LEU A 338 -23.35 0.67 -30.65
N LYS A 339 -23.04 1.79 -30.01
CA LYS A 339 -22.18 1.82 -28.83
C LYS A 339 -22.75 1.01 -27.67
N ARG A 340 -24.06 1.12 -27.41
CA ARG A 340 -24.76 0.29 -26.41
C ARG A 340 -24.72 -1.19 -26.78
N LYS A 341 -24.90 -1.53 -28.05
CA LYS A 341 -24.85 -2.91 -28.53
C LYS A 341 -23.44 -3.51 -28.42
N VAL A 342 -22.39 -2.80 -28.84
CA VAL A 342 -20.99 -3.23 -28.68
C VAL A 342 -20.64 -3.45 -27.19
N ALA A 343 -21.10 -2.56 -26.30
CA ALA A 343 -20.89 -2.72 -24.86
C ALA A 343 -21.56 -4.00 -24.32
N ALA A 344 -22.85 -4.24 -24.66
CA ALA A 344 -23.57 -5.44 -24.24
C ALA A 344 -22.94 -6.74 -24.75
N THR A 345 -22.40 -6.76 -25.98
CA THR A 345 -21.74 -7.93 -26.58
C THR A 345 -20.35 -8.21 -25.97
N SER A 346 -19.65 -7.19 -25.45
CA SER A 346 -18.29 -7.35 -24.88
C SER A 346 -18.23 -7.81 -23.41
N GLU A 347 -19.39 -8.09 -22.82
CA GLU A 347 -19.55 -8.35 -21.41
C GLU A 347 -19.21 -9.80 -21.03
N ILE A 348 -17.97 -10.03 -20.61
CA ILE A 348 -17.51 -11.33 -20.10
C ILE A 348 -17.03 -11.18 -18.66
N ASP A 349 -17.27 -12.20 -17.82
CA ASP A 349 -16.88 -12.13 -16.41
C ASP A 349 -15.35 -12.06 -16.26
N ARG A 350 -14.89 -10.86 -15.90
CA ARG A 350 -13.49 -10.55 -15.69
C ARG A 350 -12.77 -11.51 -14.76
N VAL A 351 -13.42 -11.98 -13.69
CA VAL A 351 -12.83 -12.93 -12.72
C VAL A 351 -12.40 -14.21 -13.43
N ARG A 352 -13.26 -14.74 -14.30
CA ARG A 352 -12.95 -15.96 -15.06
C ARG A 352 -11.83 -15.75 -16.07
N ILE A 353 -11.81 -14.61 -16.79
CA ILE A 353 -10.70 -14.24 -17.69
C ILE A 353 -9.37 -14.14 -16.91
N THR A 354 -9.39 -13.52 -15.72
CA THR A 354 -8.19 -13.43 -14.87
C THR A 354 -7.77 -14.76 -14.27
N THR A 355 -8.72 -15.64 -13.97
CA THR A 355 -8.44 -17.00 -13.50
C THR A 355 -7.78 -17.83 -14.60
N ILE A 356 -8.22 -17.72 -15.86
CA ILE A 356 -7.56 -18.35 -17.02
C ILE A 356 -6.13 -17.82 -17.19
N THR A 357 -5.96 -16.50 -17.09
CA THR A 357 -4.64 -15.87 -17.18
C THR A 357 -3.73 -16.30 -16.03
N ALA A 358 -4.25 -16.37 -14.80
CA ALA A 358 -3.52 -16.81 -13.62
C ALA A 358 -3.12 -18.28 -13.72
N LEU A 359 -4.03 -19.15 -14.17
CA LEU A 359 -3.73 -20.55 -14.46
C LEU A 359 -2.59 -20.65 -15.48
N GLY A 360 -2.65 -19.92 -16.59
CA GLY A 360 -1.57 -19.89 -17.58
C GLY A 360 -0.24 -19.43 -16.98
N ASN A 361 -0.23 -18.37 -16.18
CA ASN A 361 0.97 -17.93 -15.46
C ASN A 361 1.51 -19.01 -14.52
N CYS A 362 0.66 -19.68 -13.73
CA CYS A 362 1.06 -20.76 -12.85
C CYS A 362 1.66 -21.95 -13.62
N LEU A 363 1.04 -22.35 -14.74
CA LEU A 363 1.54 -23.42 -15.61
C LEU A 363 2.89 -23.07 -16.25
N GLN A 364 3.09 -21.81 -16.63
CA GLN A 364 4.36 -21.33 -17.16
C GLN A 364 5.45 -21.27 -16.06
N LEU A 365 5.09 -20.88 -14.84
CA LEU A 365 6.03 -20.75 -13.72
C LEU A 365 6.42 -22.09 -13.12
N GLN A 366 5.54 -23.09 -13.17
CA GLN A 366 5.81 -24.44 -12.69
C GLN A 366 7.07 -25.05 -13.31
N LYS A 367 7.41 -24.63 -14.54
CA LYS A 367 8.63 -25.01 -15.26
C LYS A 367 9.92 -24.70 -14.48
N THR A 368 9.85 -23.70 -13.60
CA THR A 368 11.00 -23.20 -12.81
C THR A 368 11.04 -23.73 -11.37
N PHE A 369 10.01 -24.47 -10.93
CA PHE A 369 9.92 -24.92 -9.55
C PHE A 369 10.74 -26.17 -9.29
N SER A 370 11.51 -26.15 -8.20
CA SER A 370 12.10 -27.34 -7.62
C SER A 370 11.04 -28.25 -7.00
N SER A 371 11.40 -29.51 -6.71
CA SER A 371 10.53 -30.44 -5.97
C SER A 371 10.13 -29.90 -4.59
N THR A 372 11.04 -29.18 -3.91
CA THR A 372 10.75 -28.55 -2.62
C THR A 372 9.75 -27.40 -2.74
N GLU A 373 9.85 -26.58 -3.79
CA GLU A 373 8.91 -25.48 -4.03
C GLU A 373 7.55 -26.01 -4.48
N SER A 374 7.53 -27.06 -5.31
CA SER A 374 6.28 -27.73 -5.69
C SER A 374 5.54 -28.27 -4.47
N ARG A 375 6.26 -28.90 -3.53
CA ARG A 375 5.69 -29.34 -2.25
C ARG A 375 5.19 -28.20 -1.40
N LEU A 376 5.95 -27.11 -1.29
CA LEU A 376 5.51 -25.93 -0.55
C LEU A 376 4.17 -25.39 -1.08
N TRP A 377 4.03 -25.33 -2.40
CA TRP A 377 2.76 -24.90 -3.01
C TRP A 377 1.65 -25.93 -2.86
N ILE A 378 1.94 -27.23 -2.94
CA ILE A 378 0.97 -28.28 -2.62
C ILE A 378 0.50 -28.14 -1.16
N ASP A 379 1.43 -28.00 -0.23
CA ASP A 379 1.18 -27.86 1.21
C ASP A 379 0.30 -26.64 1.50
N PHE A 380 0.60 -25.52 0.82
CA PHE A 380 -0.20 -24.31 0.85
C PHE A 380 -1.62 -24.53 0.28
N LEU A 381 -1.71 -25.11 -0.93
CA LEU A 381 -2.98 -25.36 -1.64
C LEU A 381 -3.89 -26.35 -0.90
N THR A 382 -3.31 -27.37 -0.29
CA THR A 382 -4.04 -28.40 0.49
C THR A 382 -4.70 -27.79 1.74
N GLY A 383 -4.18 -26.66 2.23
CA GLY A 383 -4.79 -25.91 3.32
C GLY A 383 -6.09 -25.17 2.93
N PHE A 384 -6.40 -25.03 1.64
CA PHE A 384 -7.58 -24.31 1.17
C PHE A 384 -8.81 -25.22 1.01
N PRO A 385 -10.01 -24.71 1.33
CA PRO A 385 -11.26 -25.32 0.90
C PRO A 385 -11.38 -25.46 -0.63
N THR A 386 -12.03 -26.52 -1.11
CA THR A 386 -12.16 -26.84 -2.55
C THR A 386 -12.99 -25.81 -3.33
N ASP A 387 -13.92 -25.13 -2.67
CA ASP A 387 -14.69 -24.02 -3.23
C ASP A 387 -13.87 -22.73 -3.41
N HIS A 388 -12.60 -22.73 -2.99
CA HIS A 388 -11.69 -21.59 -3.04
C HIS A 388 -10.47 -21.79 -3.96
N VAL A 389 -10.48 -22.83 -4.81
CA VAL A 389 -9.39 -23.13 -5.75
C VAL A 389 -9.09 -21.97 -6.71
N ALA A 390 -10.11 -21.27 -7.21
CA ALA A 390 -9.90 -20.11 -8.08
C ALA A 390 -9.23 -18.93 -7.33
N LEU A 391 -9.43 -18.81 -6.01
CA LEU A 391 -8.70 -17.83 -5.20
C LEU A 391 -7.25 -18.25 -5.07
N SER A 392 -6.99 -19.49 -4.68
CA SER A 392 -5.63 -19.97 -4.43
C SER A 392 -4.73 -19.91 -5.67
N ILE A 393 -5.24 -20.25 -6.86
CA ILE A 393 -4.48 -20.12 -8.13
C ILE A 393 -4.12 -18.67 -8.41
N ARG A 394 -5.05 -17.74 -8.15
CA ARG A 394 -4.78 -16.31 -8.34
C ARG A 394 -3.77 -15.78 -7.31
N LEU A 395 -3.85 -16.23 -6.06
CA LEU A 395 -2.85 -15.91 -5.02
C LEU A 395 -1.45 -16.38 -5.46
N ILE A 396 -1.32 -17.62 -5.92
CA ILE A 396 -0.05 -18.18 -6.43
C ILE A 396 0.46 -17.38 -7.62
N ALA A 397 -0.36 -17.14 -8.64
CA ALA A 397 0.06 -16.39 -9.82
C ALA A 397 0.60 -14.99 -9.46
N LYS A 398 -0.03 -14.34 -8.48
CA LYS A 398 0.38 -13.02 -7.98
C LYS A 398 1.69 -13.08 -7.22
N TRP A 399 1.78 -13.98 -6.25
CA TRP A 399 2.95 -14.18 -5.43
C TRP A 399 4.17 -14.65 -6.20
N CYS A 400 3.99 -15.53 -7.18
CA CYS A 400 5.07 -15.95 -8.07
C CYS A 400 5.52 -14.86 -9.04
N HIS A 401 4.68 -13.87 -9.35
CA HIS A 401 5.12 -12.69 -10.09
C HIS A 401 6.07 -11.84 -9.22
N SER A 402 5.72 -11.64 -7.95
CA SER A 402 6.53 -10.91 -6.95
C SER A 402 7.83 -11.64 -6.60
N TRP A 403 7.79 -12.97 -6.58
CA TRP A 403 8.93 -13.87 -6.42
C TRP A 403 10.06 -13.61 -7.43
N ASN A 404 9.72 -13.16 -8.65
CA ASN A 404 10.69 -12.87 -9.71
C ASN A 404 11.21 -11.43 -9.69
N TYR A 405 10.69 -10.55 -8.82
CA TYR A 405 11.03 -9.14 -8.83
C TYR A 405 12.45 -8.86 -8.30
N LYS A 406 12.96 -9.65 -7.34
CA LYS A 406 14.38 -9.61 -6.89
C LYS A 406 14.83 -10.98 -6.36
N ALA A 407 15.97 -11.48 -6.84
CA ALA A 407 16.50 -12.80 -6.48
C ALA A 407 16.76 -12.96 -4.96
N ASP A 408 17.12 -11.89 -4.26
CA ASP A 408 17.44 -11.90 -2.84
C ASP A 408 16.21 -12.13 -1.94
N HIS A 409 15.01 -11.73 -2.38
CA HIS A 409 13.77 -11.93 -1.60
C HIS A 409 13.20 -13.35 -1.72
N ARG A 410 13.68 -14.18 -2.66
CA ARG A 410 13.19 -15.55 -2.86
C ARG A 410 13.30 -16.39 -1.58
N ARG A 411 14.41 -16.27 -0.84
CA ARG A 411 14.62 -17.03 0.39
C ARG A 411 13.67 -16.60 1.50
N ASN A 412 13.45 -15.30 1.66
CA ASN A 412 12.61 -14.74 2.72
C ASN A 412 11.13 -14.98 2.42
N PHE A 413 10.74 -14.83 1.15
CA PHE A 413 9.41 -15.19 0.67
C PHE A 413 9.08 -16.67 0.95
N ILE A 414 10.01 -17.60 0.65
CA ILE A 414 9.85 -19.03 0.98
C ILE A 414 9.65 -19.25 2.47
N ARG A 415 10.37 -18.52 3.33
CA ARG A 415 10.23 -18.62 4.79
C ARG A 415 8.84 -18.18 5.23
N VAL A 416 8.39 -17.00 4.80
CA VAL A 416 7.04 -16.49 5.15
C VAL A 416 5.96 -17.45 4.68
N ILE A 417 6.02 -17.96 3.45
CA ILE A 417 5.03 -18.95 2.97
C ILE A 417 5.06 -20.26 3.76
N LYS A 418 6.24 -20.74 4.17
CA LYS A 418 6.34 -21.94 5.04
C LYS A 418 5.66 -21.71 6.38
N LEU A 419 5.84 -20.55 6.99
CA LEU A 419 5.21 -20.21 8.27
C LEU A 419 3.69 -20.13 8.11
N VAL A 420 3.21 -19.40 7.09
CA VAL A 420 1.77 -19.27 6.82
C VAL A 420 1.16 -20.64 6.52
N SER A 421 1.82 -21.47 5.71
CA SER A 421 1.35 -22.82 5.38
C SER A 421 1.29 -23.71 6.61
N ALA A 422 2.33 -23.70 7.45
CA ALA A 422 2.36 -24.48 8.69
C ALA A 422 1.26 -24.03 9.67
N LEU A 423 1.02 -22.72 9.75
CA LEU A 423 -0.06 -22.14 10.56
C LEU A 423 -1.44 -22.60 10.07
N ILE A 424 -1.70 -22.48 8.76
CA ILE A 424 -2.95 -22.92 8.12
C ILE A 424 -3.17 -24.42 8.29
N GLN A 425 -2.14 -25.24 8.11
CA GLN A 425 -2.28 -26.69 8.27
C GLN A 425 -2.58 -27.08 9.71
N ARG A 426 -2.01 -26.37 10.69
CA ARG A 426 -2.21 -26.65 12.12
C ARG A 426 -3.59 -26.20 12.62
N ARG A 427 -4.14 -25.10 12.09
CA ARG A 427 -5.34 -24.44 12.66
C ARG A 427 -6.49 -24.19 11.67
N GLY A 428 -6.32 -24.52 10.39
CA GLY A 428 -7.21 -24.14 9.29
C GLY A 428 -6.99 -22.69 8.83
N ILE A 429 -7.69 -22.24 7.79
CA ILE A 429 -7.67 -20.82 7.40
C ILE A 429 -8.80 -20.11 8.17
N PRO A 430 -8.51 -19.10 9.02
CA PRO A 430 -9.55 -18.37 9.71
C PRO A 430 -10.41 -17.58 8.70
N GLN A 431 -11.71 -17.46 8.98
CA GLN A 431 -12.65 -16.79 8.07
C GLN A 431 -12.28 -15.32 7.81
N SER A 432 -11.67 -14.65 8.78
CA SER A 432 -11.12 -13.30 8.61
C SER A 432 -10.06 -13.24 7.49
N MET A 433 -9.13 -14.18 7.48
CA MET A 433 -8.05 -14.26 6.49
C MET A 433 -8.55 -14.64 5.09
N LEU A 434 -9.53 -15.55 4.98
CA LEU A 434 -10.19 -15.86 3.69
C LEU A 434 -10.91 -14.63 3.13
N LYS A 435 -11.71 -13.97 3.95
CA LYS A 435 -12.43 -12.75 3.61
C LYS A 435 -11.46 -11.67 3.13
N HIS A 436 -10.33 -11.50 3.81
CA HIS A 436 -9.28 -10.57 3.43
C HIS A 436 -8.67 -10.90 2.05
N TRP A 437 -8.26 -12.15 1.80
CA TRP A 437 -7.66 -12.54 0.52
C TRP A 437 -8.61 -12.46 -0.67
N TYR A 438 -9.89 -12.81 -0.48
CA TYR A 438 -10.92 -12.62 -1.50
C TYR A 438 -11.08 -11.16 -1.90
N HIS A 439 -10.93 -10.26 -0.93
CA HIS A 439 -11.04 -8.83 -1.18
C HIS A 439 -9.86 -8.29 -2.00
N HIS A 440 -8.63 -8.78 -1.77
CA HIS A 440 -7.42 -8.13 -2.28
C HIS A 440 -6.64 -8.86 -3.39
N VAL A 441 -6.86 -10.16 -3.65
CA VAL A 441 -6.05 -10.93 -4.62
C VAL A 441 -6.04 -10.35 -6.05
N ASP A 442 -7.15 -9.76 -6.47
CA ASP A 442 -7.30 -9.19 -7.81
C ASP A 442 -6.83 -7.74 -7.87
N GLU A 443 -6.58 -7.09 -6.73
CA GLU A 443 -6.06 -5.73 -6.68
C GLU A 443 -4.59 -5.72 -7.13
N LYS A 444 -4.16 -4.64 -7.80
CA LYS A 444 -2.83 -4.59 -8.45
C LYS A 444 -1.70 -4.27 -7.47
N ARG A 445 -2.00 -3.84 -6.24
CA ARG A 445 -1.02 -3.26 -5.30
C ARG A 445 -1.00 -3.93 -3.91
N ALA A 446 -2.15 -4.06 -3.23
CA ALA A 446 -2.23 -4.40 -1.82
C ALA A 446 -1.67 -5.77 -1.38
N TYR A 447 -1.73 -6.80 -2.24
CA TYR A 447 -1.35 -8.16 -1.82
C TYR A 447 0.15 -8.46 -1.94
N ASN A 448 0.87 -7.68 -2.75
CA ASN A 448 2.32 -7.80 -2.84
C ASN A 448 2.97 -7.29 -1.56
N GLU A 449 2.45 -6.19 -1.00
CA GLU A 449 2.91 -5.56 0.23
C GLU A 449 2.88 -6.54 1.41
N PHE A 450 1.82 -7.34 1.62
CA PHE A 450 1.78 -8.29 2.75
C PHE A 450 2.99 -9.23 2.85
N VAL A 451 3.25 -10.05 1.81
CA VAL A 451 4.33 -11.04 1.88
C VAL A 451 5.67 -10.43 1.52
N VAL A 452 5.72 -9.42 0.65
CA VAL A 452 6.99 -8.77 0.27
C VAL A 452 7.46 -7.85 1.38
N ASP A 453 6.63 -6.98 1.96
CA ASP A 453 7.04 -6.08 3.04
C ASP A 453 7.39 -6.89 4.29
N THR A 454 6.58 -7.91 4.63
CA THR A 454 6.95 -8.85 5.70
C THR A 454 8.26 -9.59 5.36
N ALA A 455 8.50 -10.01 4.11
CA ALA A 455 9.75 -10.67 3.74
C ALA A 455 10.97 -9.73 3.71
N ASP A 456 10.76 -8.45 3.42
CA ASP A 456 11.78 -7.40 3.39
C ASP A 456 12.17 -7.00 4.81
N GLU A 457 11.19 -6.80 5.69
CA GLU A 457 11.42 -6.47 7.09
C GLU A 457 12.00 -7.66 7.90
N LEU A 458 11.59 -8.89 7.58
CA LEU A 458 12.10 -10.11 8.24
C LEU A 458 13.45 -10.60 7.68
N ALA A 459 13.96 -9.99 6.61
CA ALA A 459 15.08 -10.51 5.81
C ALA A 459 16.33 -10.86 6.63
N ASP A 460 16.60 -10.07 7.68
CA ASP A 460 17.83 -10.16 8.48
C ASP A 460 17.59 -10.52 9.95
N GLN A 461 16.35 -10.83 10.34
CA GLN A 461 15.97 -10.98 11.74
C GLN A 461 15.16 -12.25 12.02
N PRO A 462 15.80 -13.43 12.13
CA PRO A 462 15.11 -14.71 12.41
C PRO A 462 14.30 -14.71 13.72
N LYS A 463 14.69 -13.89 14.69
CA LYS A 463 13.94 -13.71 15.94
C LYS A 463 12.64 -12.93 15.72
N LEU A 464 12.66 -11.94 14.82
CA LEU A 464 11.47 -11.16 14.47
C LEU A 464 10.44 -12.07 13.79
N GLU A 465 10.89 -12.99 12.93
CA GLU A 465 10.03 -13.94 12.21
C GLU A 465 9.17 -14.80 13.16
N ILE A 466 9.81 -15.43 14.15
CA ILE A 466 9.10 -16.26 15.15
C ILE A 466 8.08 -15.42 15.91
N ARG A 467 8.46 -14.19 16.27
CA ARG A 467 7.62 -13.29 17.08
C ARG A 467 6.43 -12.76 16.30
N THR A 468 6.63 -12.34 15.05
CA THR A 468 5.53 -11.95 14.14
C THR A 468 4.54 -13.09 13.96
N VAL A 469 4.99 -14.35 13.84
CA VAL A 469 4.10 -15.51 13.75
C VAL A 469 3.34 -15.77 15.05
N CYS A 470 4.00 -15.65 16.21
CA CYS A 470 3.32 -15.77 17.50
C CYS A 470 2.24 -14.68 17.67
N LEU A 471 2.55 -13.44 17.29
CA LEU A 471 1.59 -12.33 17.31
C LEU A 471 0.44 -12.58 16.32
N LEU A 472 0.75 -13.00 15.10
CA LEU A 472 -0.26 -13.34 14.08
C LEU A 472 -1.16 -14.49 14.51
N GLU A 473 -0.62 -15.54 15.15
CA GLU A 473 -1.41 -16.66 15.67
C GLU A 473 -2.40 -16.17 16.72
N LYS A 474 -1.93 -15.41 17.72
CA LYS A 474 -2.78 -14.87 18.78
C LYS A 474 -3.85 -13.94 18.22
N VAL A 475 -3.48 -13.04 17.31
CA VAL A 475 -4.41 -12.06 16.72
C VAL A 475 -5.45 -12.71 15.80
N ALA A 476 -5.02 -13.61 14.91
CA ALA A 476 -5.90 -14.24 13.92
C ALA A 476 -6.82 -15.30 14.54
N TYR A 477 -6.34 -16.06 15.52
CA TYR A 477 -7.08 -17.20 16.08
C TYR A 477 -7.68 -16.90 17.46
N ASP A 478 -6.91 -16.32 18.38
CA ASP A 478 -7.39 -16.11 19.75
C ASP A 478 -8.31 -14.88 19.81
N LEU A 479 -7.95 -13.79 19.10
CA LEU A 479 -8.74 -12.56 19.02
C LEU A 479 -9.72 -12.52 17.83
N GLN A 480 -9.58 -13.44 16.87
CA GLN A 480 -10.39 -13.52 15.63
C GLN A 480 -10.49 -12.21 14.84
N MET A 481 -9.39 -11.45 14.84
CA MET A 481 -9.35 -10.15 14.20
C MET A 481 -9.31 -10.24 12.68
N ASP A 482 -9.85 -9.21 12.02
CA ASP A 482 -9.66 -9.01 10.58
C ASP A 482 -8.20 -8.59 10.33
N ILE A 483 -7.48 -9.37 9.54
CA ILE A 483 -6.05 -9.19 9.30
C ILE A 483 -5.92 -8.22 8.13
N GLY A 484 -6.19 -6.94 8.40
CA GLY A 484 -5.97 -5.86 7.44
C GLY A 484 -4.48 -5.63 7.17
N SER A 485 -4.16 -4.97 6.06
CA SER A 485 -2.77 -4.58 5.73
C SER A 485 -2.14 -3.75 6.85
N GLU A 486 -2.92 -2.86 7.47
CA GLU A 486 -2.49 -1.98 8.56
C GLU A 486 -2.18 -2.76 9.84
N LEU A 487 -3.01 -3.75 10.19
CA LEU A 487 -2.74 -4.62 11.34
C LEU A 487 -1.48 -5.44 11.11
N ILE A 488 -1.23 -5.91 9.88
CA ILE A 488 -0.01 -6.67 9.58
C ILE A 488 1.23 -5.79 9.73
N SER A 489 1.26 -4.63 9.09
CA SER A 489 2.38 -3.69 9.25
C SER A 489 2.59 -3.38 10.72
N SER A 490 1.50 -3.16 11.46
CA SER A 490 1.54 -2.98 12.90
C SER A 490 2.12 -4.18 13.64
N LEU A 491 1.79 -5.43 13.28
CA LEU A 491 2.35 -6.63 13.92
C LEU A 491 3.88 -6.70 13.77
N VAL A 492 4.41 -6.30 12.62
CA VAL A 492 5.86 -6.24 12.42
C VAL A 492 6.44 -5.09 13.23
N GLU A 493 5.83 -3.92 13.21
CA GLU A 493 6.25 -2.76 13.99
C GLU A 493 6.23 -3.02 15.51
N PHE A 494 5.21 -3.71 16.02
CA PHE A 494 5.12 -4.18 17.41
C PHE A 494 6.25 -5.16 17.74
N ALA A 495 6.50 -6.12 16.85
CA ALA A 495 7.59 -7.07 17.03
C ALA A 495 8.96 -6.37 17.01
N GLN A 496 9.14 -5.30 16.24
CA GLN A 496 10.36 -4.50 16.18
C GLN A 496 10.55 -3.56 17.38
N ALA A 497 9.45 -3.05 17.95
CA ALA A 497 9.51 -2.01 18.98
C ALA A 497 9.81 -2.54 20.39
N THR A 498 9.48 -3.79 20.69
CA THR A 498 9.69 -4.40 22.03
C THR A 498 9.99 -5.89 21.91
N ASP A 499 10.65 -6.48 22.92
CA ASP A 499 10.86 -7.94 23.06
C ASP A 499 9.78 -8.66 23.87
N ASN A 500 8.77 -7.93 24.35
CA ASN A 500 7.70 -8.48 25.18
C ASN A 500 6.44 -8.81 24.36
N ASP A 501 6.31 -10.08 23.96
CA ASP A 501 5.20 -10.55 23.13
C ASP A 501 3.84 -10.44 23.83
N ASP A 502 3.77 -10.74 25.13
CA ASP A 502 2.52 -10.66 25.89
C ASP A 502 2.05 -9.21 26.00
N LEU A 503 2.98 -8.28 26.27
CA LEU A 503 2.67 -6.86 26.29
C LEU A 503 2.25 -6.34 24.92
N SER A 504 2.89 -6.80 23.84
CA SER A 504 2.50 -6.46 22.47
C SER A 504 1.11 -6.97 22.15
N CYS A 505 0.78 -8.21 22.52
CA CYS A 505 -0.54 -8.80 22.32
C CYS A 505 -1.61 -8.04 23.08
N SER A 506 -1.40 -7.78 24.37
CA SER A 506 -2.35 -7.03 25.19
C SER A 506 -2.54 -5.61 24.68
N LEU A 507 -1.48 -4.99 24.16
CA LEU A 507 -1.58 -3.67 23.54
C LEU A 507 -2.35 -3.71 22.23
N ILE A 508 -2.10 -4.69 21.35
CA ILE A 508 -2.88 -4.90 20.13
C ILE A 508 -4.34 -5.12 20.51
N GLU A 509 -4.66 -6.07 21.38
CA GLU A 509 -6.03 -6.31 21.85
C GLU A 509 -6.68 -5.02 22.38
N HIS A 510 -5.97 -4.26 23.21
CA HIS A 510 -6.47 -3.01 23.76
C HIS A 510 -6.72 -1.91 22.69
N LEU A 511 -5.82 -1.79 21.71
CA LEU A 511 -5.90 -0.80 20.63
C LEU A 511 -6.92 -1.19 19.56
N THR A 512 -7.19 -2.48 19.40
CA THR A 512 -8.12 -2.97 18.39
C THR A 512 -9.59 -2.73 18.73
N GLY A 513 -9.88 -2.39 20.00
CA GLY A 513 -11.14 -1.77 20.40
C GLY A 513 -11.25 -0.27 20.07
N LYS A 514 -10.20 0.33 19.51
CA LYS A 514 -10.09 1.74 19.10
C LYS A 514 -9.92 1.79 17.56
N PRO A 515 -10.20 2.92 16.89
CA PRO A 515 -10.17 3.00 15.43
C PRO A 515 -8.82 2.54 14.84
N ASP A 516 -8.87 1.95 13.64
CA ASP A 516 -7.70 1.53 12.86
C ASP A 516 -6.75 2.71 12.69
N THR A 517 -5.62 2.67 13.40
CA THR A 517 -4.53 3.63 13.28
C THR A 517 -3.23 2.86 13.06
N THR A 518 -2.44 3.34 12.11
CA THR A 518 -1.12 2.77 11.80
C THR A 518 -0.08 3.46 12.65
N TYR A 519 0.61 2.71 13.49
CA TYR A 519 1.69 3.25 14.32
C TYR A 519 3.04 2.96 13.70
N THR A 520 3.92 3.97 13.72
CA THR A 520 5.31 3.82 13.30
C THR A 520 6.16 3.13 14.39
N ALA A 521 7.26 2.49 13.98
CA ALA A 521 8.26 1.96 14.92
C ALA A 521 8.70 2.99 15.98
N ILE A 522 8.80 4.26 15.57
CA ILE A 522 9.26 5.36 16.42
C ILE A 522 8.24 5.65 17.51
N GLU A 523 6.97 5.79 17.16
CA GLU A 523 5.88 6.04 18.11
C GLU A 523 5.75 4.90 19.10
N LEU A 524 5.77 3.65 18.62
CA LEU A 524 5.73 2.47 19.48
C LEU A 524 6.91 2.42 20.44
N ARG A 525 8.14 2.67 19.96
CA ARG A 525 9.32 2.70 20.84
C ARG A 525 9.22 3.82 21.86
N LEU A 526 8.74 5.00 21.48
CA LEU A 526 8.54 6.11 22.43
C LEU A 526 7.48 5.74 23.47
N ALA A 527 6.36 5.16 23.06
CA ALA A 527 5.30 4.72 23.95
C ALA A 527 5.79 3.63 24.93
N TYR A 528 6.51 2.61 24.45
CA TYR A 528 7.16 1.60 25.31
C TYR A 528 8.25 2.19 26.20
N HIS A 529 8.97 3.20 25.72
CA HIS A 529 10.04 3.84 26.46
C HIS A 529 9.51 4.64 27.64
N PHE A 530 8.37 5.33 27.47
CA PHE A 530 7.75 6.15 28.51
C PHE A 530 6.73 5.38 29.38
N GLY A 531 6.02 4.41 28.82
CA GLY A 531 4.97 3.67 29.53
C GLY A 531 5.47 2.43 30.27
N ASP A 532 4.89 2.17 31.43
CA ASP A 532 5.18 0.99 32.26
C ASP A 532 3.97 0.02 32.34
N SER A 533 2.83 0.35 31.72
CA SER A 533 1.62 -0.50 31.63
C SER A 533 0.95 -0.38 30.26
N VAL A 534 0.12 -1.35 29.88
CA VAL A 534 -0.61 -1.37 28.59
C VAL A 534 -1.46 -0.12 28.43
N GLU A 535 -2.15 0.31 29.48
CA GLU A 535 -3.03 1.47 29.46
C GLU A 535 -2.23 2.75 29.18
N VAL A 536 -1.10 2.95 29.89
CA VAL A 536 -0.25 4.13 29.69
C VAL A 536 0.40 4.11 28.32
N ILE A 537 0.90 2.96 27.87
CA ILE A 537 1.51 2.82 26.53
C ILE A 537 0.47 3.14 25.46
N SER A 538 -0.74 2.58 25.57
CA SER A 538 -1.86 2.88 24.66
C SER A 538 -2.18 4.37 24.66
N ASP A 539 -2.35 4.99 25.83
CA ASP A 539 -2.78 6.40 25.91
C ASP A 539 -1.70 7.36 25.39
N VAL A 540 -0.42 7.07 25.65
CA VAL A 540 0.70 7.79 25.02
C VAL A 540 0.66 7.60 23.51
N LEU A 541 0.56 6.37 23.04
CA LEU A 541 0.61 6.04 21.62
C LEU A 541 -0.53 6.70 20.83
N LEU A 542 -1.75 6.67 21.36
CA LEU A 542 -2.90 7.38 20.78
C LEU A 542 -2.68 8.88 20.74
N SER A 543 -2.02 9.44 21.76
CA SER A 543 -1.72 10.87 21.78
C SER A 543 -0.66 11.23 20.74
N LEU A 544 0.37 10.40 20.56
CA LEU A 544 1.41 10.59 19.55
C LEU A 544 0.83 10.53 18.13
N ASP A 545 -0.02 9.55 17.86
CA ASP A 545 -0.69 9.35 16.56
C ASP A 545 -1.62 10.54 16.21
N ASN A 546 -2.38 11.03 17.19
CA ASN A 546 -3.28 12.17 16.99
C ASN A 546 -2.55 13.53 16.88
N HIS A 547 -1.31 13.61 17.34
CA HIS A 547 -0.57 14.86 17.50
C HIS A 547 0.90 14.67 17.12
N SER A 548 1.22 14.88 15.85
CA SER A 548 2.59 14.73 15.33
C SER A 548 3.63 15.58 16.05
N ASP A 549 3.22 16.74 16.60
CA ASP A 549 4.06 17.60 17.43
C ASP A 549 4.46 16.94 18.76
N LEU A 550 3.62 16.06 19.31
CA LEU A 550 3.96 15.25 20.48
C LEU A 550 5.02 14.19 20.17
N THR A 551 5.06 13.63 18.96
CA THR A 551 6.09 12.66 18.56
C THR A 551 7.47 13.28 18.53
N GLU A 552 7.58 14.48 17.96
CA GLU A 552 8.83 15.25 17.99
C GLU A 552 9.21 15.62 19.43
N LEU A 553 8.23 16.10 20.21
CA LEU A 553 8.43 16.46 21.61
C LEU A 553 8.92 15.27 22.44
N ALA A 554 8.29 14.10 22.33
CA ALA A 554 8.67 12.87 23.01
C ALA A 554 10.07 12.41 22.61
N THR A 555 10.44 12.56 21.34
CA THR A 555 11.80 12.27 20.85
C THR A 555 12.84 13.16 21.52
N GLN A 556 12.54 14.46 21.66
CA GLN A 556 13.43 15.43 22.32
C GLN A 556 13.54 15.19 23.83
N LEU A 557 12.47 14.69 24.46
CA LEU A 557 12.42 14.38 25.89
C LEU A 557 12.97 13.00 26.24
N LYS A 558 13.21 12.12 25.26
CA LYS A 558 13.76 10.77 25.47
C LYS A 558 14.97 10.74 26.42
N PRO A 559 15.95 11.67 26.37
CA PRO A 559 17.09 11.67 27.30
C PRO A 559 16.73 11.89 28.77
N LEU A 560 15.52 12.37 29.08
CA LEU A 560 15.06 12.62 30.45
C LEU A 560 14.50 11.38 31.13
N SER A 561 14.31 10.28 30.39
CA SER A 561 13.72 9.04 30.92
C SER A 561 14.61 8.29 31.92
N ASP A 562 15.89 8.66 32.01
CA ASP A 562 16.82 8.06 32.96
C ASP A 562 16.39 8.35 34.41
N ASP A 563 15.64 9.44 34.62
CA ASP A 563 14.94 9.73 35.85
C ASP A 563 13.53 9.09 35.81
N GLN A 564 13.31 8.08 36.65
CA GLN A 564 12.06 7.31 36.70
C GLN A 564 10.84 8.17 37.04
N ASP A 565 11.01 9.23 37.85
CA ASP A 565 9.90 10.11 38.21
C ASP A 565 9.54 10.99 37.00
N LEU A 566 10.54 11.59 36.34
CA LEU A 566 10.32 12.37 35.12
C LEU A 566 9.75 11.50 34.01
N LYS A 567 10.23 10.27 33.81
CA LYS A 567 9.70 9.33 32.81
C LYS A 567 8.19 9.15 32.99
N ARG A 568 7.74 8.84 34.21
CA ARG A 568 6.31 8.63 34.53
C ARG A 568 5.47 9.89 34.39
N ILE A 569 6.04 11.05 34.69
CA ILE A 569 5.36 12.34 34.57
C ILE A 569 5.21 12.71 33.09
N ILE A 570 6.29 12.58 32.31
CA ILE A 570 6.28 12.83 30.85
C ILE A 570 5.27 11.90 30.19
N ALA A 571 5.28 10.59 30.49
CA ALA A 571 4.32 9.63 29.96
C ALA A 571 2.87 10.07 30.18
N ARG A 572 2.51 10.43 31.42
CA ARG A 572 1.15 10.88 31.74
C ARG A 572 0.79 12.20 31.08
N ARG A 573 1.73 13.13 30.93
CA ARG A 573 1.49 14.41 30.26
C ARG A 573 1.36 14.27 28.75
N LEU A 574 2.12 13.36 28.13
CA LEU A 574 1.94 12.99 26.73
C LEU A 574 0.56 12.37 26.53
N ALA A 575 0.16 11.43 27.39
CA ALA A 575 -1.18 10.81 27.36
C ALA A 575 -2.33 11.81 27.58
N ASP A 576 -2.14 12.82 28.45
CA ASP A 576 -3.12 13.90 28.70
C ASP A 576 -3.09 15.00 27.61
N ASN A 577 -2.23 14.90 26.58
CA ASN A 577 -1.93 15.95 25.59
C ASN A 577 -1.60 17.33 26.23
N ASP A 578 -0.83 17.32 27.33
CA ASP A 578 -0.37 18.55 28.00
C ASP A 578 1.09 18.85 27.62
N GLY A 579 1.29 19.29 26.38
CA GLY A 579 2.60 19.56 25.80
C GLY A 579 3.25 20.89 26.22
N LYS A 580 2.54 21.85 26.84
CA LYS A 580 3.05 23.23 27.02
C LYS A 580 4.27 23.34 27.95
N VAL A 581 4.27 22.60 29.05
CA VAL A 581 5.42 22.59 29.98
C VAL A 581 6.53 21.72 29.42
N LEU A 582 6.14 20.59 28.82
CA LEU A 582 7.05 19.66 28.16
C LEU A 582 7.84 20.34 27.03
N SER A 583 7.22 21.22 26.24
CA SER A 583 7.89 21.92 25.13
C SER A 583 9.01 22.84 25.60
N ARG A 584 8.80 23.54 26.73
CA ARG A 584 9.84 24.41 27.34
C ARG A 584 11.03 23.58 27.81
N ILE A 585 10.74 22.44 28.44
CA ILE A 585 11.77 21.50 28.87
C ILE A 585 12.52 20.98 27.65
N ALA A 586 11.82 20.46 26.65
CA ALA A 586 12.39 19.90 25.43
C ALA A 586 13.27 20.90 24.67
N ALA A 587 12.88 22.17 24.59
CA ALA A 587 13.71 23.21 23.98
C ALA A 587 15.05 23.38 24.72
N THR A 588 15.02 23.53 26.06
CA THR A 588 16.24 23.67 26.88
C THR A 588 17.09 22.39 26.89
N THR A 589 16.47 21.21 26.93
CA THR A 589 17.17 19.91 26.85
C THR A 589 17.83 19.73 25.49
N SER A 590 17.16 20.10 24.39
CA SER A 590 17.73 20.04 23.04
C SER A 590 18.91 20.99 22.88
N ILE A 591 18.79 22.21 23.41
CA ILE A 591 19.90 23.17 23.50
C ILE A 591 21.10 22.58 24.25
N LEU A 592 20.88 22.05 25.45
CA LEU A 592 21.94 21.46 26.26
C LEU A 592 22.61 20.28 25.53
N ARG A 593 21.81 19.43 24.89
CA ARG A 593 22.31 18.30 24.09
C ARG A 593 23.15 18.76 22.89
N ASN A 594 22.69 19.76 22.14
CA ASN A 594 23.42 20.30 20.99
C ASN A 594 24.76 20.93 21.42
N LEU A 595 24.77 21.57 22.60
CA LEU A 595 25.99 22.08 23.24
C LEU A 595 26.82 21.01 23.98
N LYS A 596 26.40 19.73 23.91
CA LYS A 596 27.03 18.59 24.59
C LYS A 596 27.21 18.81 26.10
N GLN A 597 26.28 19.50 26.73
CA GLN A 597 26.25 19.73 28.17
C GLN A 597 25.46 18.64 28.90
N PRO A 598 25.81 18.32 30.16
CA PRO A 598 25.04 17.38 30.96
C PRO A 598 23.63 17.92 31.22
N ILE A 599 22.66 17.02 31.14
CA ILE A 599 21.27 17.29 31.48
C ILE A 599 21.17 17.39 33.02
N PRO A 600 20.56 18.46 33.58
CA PRO A 600 20.44 18.59 35.02
C PRO A 600 19.54 17.50 35.60
N LYS A 601 19.77 17.15 36.87
CA LYS A 601 18.89 16.27 37.65
C LYS A 601 17.85 17.10 38.38
N CYS A 602 16.70 16.49 38.71
CA CYS A 602 15.73 17.14 39.58
C CYS A 602 16.30 17.25 41.00
N GLU A 603 16.34 18.45 41.56
CA GLU A 603 16.72 18.64 42.95
C GLU A 603 15.55 18.22 43.85
N ARG A 604 15.82 17.46 44.91
CA ARG A 604 14.81 17.08 45.90
C ARG A 604 15.01 17.91 47.17
N PHE A 605 13.92 18.42 47.71
CA PHE A 605 13.93 19.16 48.96
C PHE A 605 13.70 18.22 50.15
N ASP A 606 14.47 18.40 51.23
CA ASP A 606 14.22 17.71 52.49
C ASP A 606 13.47 18.66 53.43
N GLN A 607 12.14 18.68 53.29
CA GLN A 607 11.31 19.44 54.21
C GLN A 607 10.98 18.63 55.46
N ALA A 608 11.16 19.25 56.63
CA ALA A 608 10.83 18.63 57.90
C ALA A 608 9.39 18.08 57.91
N ALA A 609 9.26 16.78 58.19
CA ALA A 609 7.99 16.02 58.13
C ALA A 609 6.86 16.54 59.04
N GLY A 610 7.14 17.50 59.92
CA GLY A 610 6.19 18.00 60.93
C GLY A 610 4.90 18.61 60.36
N TRP A 611 4.94 19.22 59.16
CA TRP A 611 3.76 19.86 58.59
C TRP A 611 2.77 18.86 57.97
N VAL A 612 3.23 17.68 57.57
CA VAL A 612 2.40 16.61 56.98
C VAL A 612 1.42 16.04 58.01
N ASN A 613 1.87 15.95 59.28
CA ASN A 613 1.08 15.45 60.42
C ASN A 613 -0.20 16.27 60.71
N ARG A 614 -0.32 17.47 60.13
CA ARG A 614 -1.54 18.27 60.23
C ARG A 614 -2.71 17.69 59.42
N TYR A 615 -2.43 16.92 58.38
CA TYR A 615 -3.44 16.34 57.49
C TYR A 615 -3.74 14.89 57.88
N PRO A 616 -4.90 14.33 57.48
CA PRO A 616 -5.20 12.91 57.69
C PRO A 616 -4.15 12.01 57.06
N SER A 617 -3.93 10.83 57.65
CA SER A 617 -2.87 9.89 57.25
C SER A 617 -3.02 9.40 55.81
N GLU A 618 -4.25 9.43 55.27
CA GLU A 618 -4.53 9.10 53.87
C GLU A 618 -3.83 10.04 52.88
N PHE A 619 -3.44 11.26 53.29
CA PHE A 619 -2.73 12.23 52.45
C PHE A 619 -1.21 12.20 52.64
N HIS A 620 -0.70 11.57 53.70
CA HIS A 620 0.71 11.71 54.12
C HIS A 620 1.69 11.38 52.99
N SER A 621 1.50 10.25 52.31
CA SER A 621 2.36 9.85 51.18
C SER A 621 2.38 10.87 50.02
N ALA A 622 1.22 11.44 49.67
CA ALA A 622 1.14 12.44 48.59
C ALA A 622 1.76 13.79 49.01
N LEU A 623 1.64 14.15 50.29
CA LEU A 623 2.19 15.37 50.85
C LEU A 623 3.71 15.27 51.07
N GLU A 624 4.22 14.12 51.48
CA GLU A 624 5.67 13.84 51.52
C GLU A 624 6.29 13.95 50.13
N SER A 625 5.62 13.40 49.11
CA SER A 625 6.05 13.55 47.71
C SER A 625 6.06 15.02 47.27
N LEU A 626 5.07 15.82 47.70
CA LEU A 626 5.05 17.25 47.45
C LEU A 626 6.18 17.98 48.20
N GLY A 627 6.46 17.58 49.44
CA GLY A 627 7.58 18.09 50.26
C GLY A 627 8.93 17.85 49.61
N GLN A 628 9.09 16.75 48.88
CA GLN A 628 10.29 16.46 48.11
C GLN A 628 10.39 17.27 46.81
N ALA A 629 9.26 17.71 46.26
CA ALA A 629 9.18 18.36 44.96
C ALA A 629 9.24 19.89 44.99
N ALA A 630 8.85 20.52 46.10
CA ALA A 630 8.74 21.98 46.19
C ALA A 630 9.28 22.50 47.53
N ASP A 631 9.97 23.64 47.50
CA ASP A 631 10.46 24.34 48.69
C ASP A 631 9.35 25.05 49.50
N ASP A 632 8.18 25.27 48.88
CA ASP A 632 6.99 25.84 49.48
C ASP A 632 5.82 24.84 49.59
N ALA A 633 6.13 23.54 49.61
CA ALA A 633 5.16 22.44 49.73
C ALA A 633 4.02 22.66 50.75
N PRO A 634 4.23 23.24 51.96
CA PRO A 634 3.14 23.47 52.91
C PRO A 634 2.12 24.49 52.39
N ARG A 635 2.58 25.51 51.65
CA ARG A 635 1.72 26.52 51.02
C ARG A 635 0.93 25.94 49.86
N ILE A 636 1.56 25.10 49.04
CA ILE A 636 0.90 24.39 47.95
C ILE A 636 -0.14 23.41 48.49
N ALA A 637 0.21 22.61 49.50
CA ALA A 637 -0.71 21.71 50.18
C ALA A 637 -1.91 22.47 50.75
N GLU A 638 -1.68 23.61 51.39
CA GLU A 638 -2.74 24.48 51.90
C GLU A 638 -3.63 25.04 50.79
N SER A 639 -3.08 25.35 49.61
CA SER A 639 -3.86 25.79 48.45
C SER A 639 -4.80 24.69 47.93
N VAL A 640 -4.31 23.44 47.86
CA VAL A 640 -5.06 22.29 47.34
C VAL A 640 -6.05 21.75 48.38
N LEU A 641 -5.60 21.59 49.63
CA LEU A 641 -6.34 20.94 50.72
C LEU A 641 -7.07 21.91 51.65
N GLY A 642 -6.68 23.19 51.73
CA GLY A 642 -7.17 24.12 52.75
C GLY A 642 -8.69 24.34 52.75
N LYS A 643 -9.38 24.08 51.63
CA LYS A 643 -10.85 24.08 51.58
C LYS A 643 -11.48 22.92 52.37
N ALA A 644 -10.81 21.78 52.43
CA ALA A 644 -11.26 20.59 53.14
C ALA A 644 -10.65 20.49 54.55
N PHE A 645 -9.39 20.94 54.71
CA PHE A 645 -8.60 20.87 55.93
C PHE A 645 -7.98 22.24 56.25
N PRO A 646 -8.81 23.26 56.54
CA PRO A 646 -8.32 24.62 56.82
C PRO A 646 -7.40 24.63 58.05
N SER A 647 -6.42 25.54 58.08
CA SER A 647 -5.49 25.60 59.21
C SER A 647 -6.17 26.05 60.49
N PRO A 648 -5.74 25.56 61.66
CA PRO A 648 -6.23 26.08 62.93
C PRO A 648 -6.08 27.60 63.01
N GLU A 649 -4.99 28.18 62.49
CA GLU A 649 -4.84 29.64 62.44
C GLU A 649 -5.89 30.28 61.53
N LYS A 650 -6.11 29.76 60.31
CA LYS A 650 -7.13 30.30 59.39
C LYS A 650 -8.55 30.14 59.93
N LEU A 651 -8.84 29.03 60.61
CA LEU A 651 -10.12 28.83 61.28
C LEU A 651 -10.29 29.83 62.42
N ASN A 652 -9.26 30.02 63.25
CA ASN A 652 -9.29 30.99 64.35
C ASN A 652 -9.42 32.42 63.85
N GLN A 653 -8.66 32.81 62.83
CA GLN A 653 -8.79 34.11 62.17
C GLN A 653 -10.20 34.31 61.60
N GLN A 654 -10.80 33.29 60.99
CA GLN A 654 -12.18 33.38 60.50
C GLN A 654 -13.21 33.43 61.64
N ILE A 655 -12.98 32.70 62.73
CA ILE A 655 -13.83 32.71 63.93
C ILE A 655 -13.76 34.08 64.61
N GLU A 656 -12.56 34.60 64.88
CA GLU A 656 -12.30 35.92 65.45
C GLU A 656 -12.88 37.03 64.58
N ALA A 657 -12.72 36.95 63.25
CA ALA A 657 -13.30 37.91 62.32
C ALA A 657 -14.84 37.87 62.33
N LEU A 658 -15.46 36.69 62.48
CA LEU A 658 -16.92 36.56 62.61
C LEU A 658 -17.42 36.97 63.99
N GLU A 659 -16.67 36.71 65.05
CA GLU A 659 -16.97 37.11 66.42
C GLU A 659 -16.88 38.63 66.57
N SER A 660 -15.81 39.25 66.05
CA SER A 660 -15.70 40.71 65.98
C SER A 660 -16.86 41.31 65.20
N LYS A 661 -17.21 40.75 64.03
CA LYS A 661 -18.36 41.24 63.26
C LYS A 661 -19.70 41.06 63.99
N LEU A 662 -19.90 39.96 64.71
CA LEU A 662 -21.11 39.74 65.50
C LEU A 662 -21.15 40.65 66.74
N ALA A 663 -20.02 40.92 67.39
CA ALA A 663 -19.89 41.85 68.51
C ALA A 663 -20.11 43.29 68.06
N GLU A 664 -19.55 43.69 66.92
CA GLU A 664 -19.81 44.99 66.29
C GLU A 664 -21.30 45.14 65.95
N ASN A 665 -21.95 44.11 65.42
CA ASN A 665 -23.39 44.14 65.12
C ASN A 665 -24.24 44.19 66.40
N ALA A 666 -23.85 43.50 67.47
CA ALA A 666 -24.52 43.56 68.77
C ALA A 666 -24.32 44.92 69.46
N ALA A 667 -23.12 45.49 69.39
CA ALA A 667 -22.81 46.83 69.89
C ALA A 667 -23.58 47.91 69.10
N LYS A 668 -23.72 47.75 67.78
CA LYS A 668 -24.59 48.60 66.96
C LYS A 668 -26.05 48.50 67.41
N ARG A 669 -26.59 47.29 67.67
CA ARG A 669 -27.95 47.12 68.22
C ARG A 669 -28.14 47.80 69.57
N ASN A 670 -27.20 47.61 70.51
CA ASN A 670 -27.27 48.22 71.85
C ASN A 670 -27.06 49.74 71.81
N GLY A 671 -26.24 50.24 70.88
CA GLY A 671 -26.03 51.67 70.65
C GLY A 671 -27.23 52.37 70.01
N THR A 672 -28.05 51.66 69.23
CA THR A 672 -29.32 52.20 68.71
C THR A 672 -30.46 52.21 69.73
N ALA A 673 -30.34 51.54 70.88
CA ALA A 673 -31.34 51.61 71.95
C ALA A 673 -31.34 52.96 72.72
N GLN A 674 -30.41 53.87 72.39
CA GLN A 674 -30.24 55.16 73.08
C GLN A 674 -30.29 56.36 72.13
N ARG A 675 -31.04 56.24 71.03
CA ARG A 675 -31.47 57.38 70.21
C ARG A 675 -32.98 57.40 70.09
N ASP A 676 -33.58 58.42 70.69
CA ASP A 676 -34.96 58.86 70.47
C ASP A 676 -35.13 59.30 69.00
N GLN A 677 -35.24 58.35 68.08
CA GLN A 677 -35.71 58.59 66.73
C GLN A 677 -36.93 57.71 66.42
N PRO A 678 -37.96 58.25 65.76
CA PRO A 678 -39.22 57.56 65.53
C PRO A 678 -39.05 56.41 64.53
N ALA A 679 -39.75 55.33 64.80
CA ALA A 679 -39.76 54.07 64.07
C ALA A 679 -40.08 54.23 62.57
N GLU A 680 -39.15 53.85 61.71
CA GLU A 680 -39.47 53.33 60.38
C GLU A 680 -39.70 51.80 60.46
N PRO A 681 -40.61 51.22 59.65
CA PRO A 681 -41.01 49.83 59.78
C PRO A 681 -39.88 48.91 59.35
N ALA A 682 -39.18 48.35 60.33
CA ALA A 682 -38.21 47.29 60.14
C ALA A 682 -38.95 45.99 59.79
N ASP A 683 -39.34 45.86 58.53
CA ASP A 683 -39.77 44.60 57.98
C ASP A 683 -38.70 44.06 57.01
N THR A 684 -38.33 42.81 57.27
CA THR A 684 -37.57 41.89 56.42
C THR A 684 -36.04 42.07 56.27
N ALA A 685 -35.32 41.10 56.85
CA ALA A 685 -34.08 40.44 56.35
C ALA A 685 -32.81 40.52 57.23
N GLN A 686 -32.72 41.38 58.24
CA GLN A 686 -31.55 41.37 59.14
C GLN A 686 -31.40 40.11 60.04
N PRO A 687 -32.47 39.41 60.48
CA PRO A 687 -32.30 38.17 61.25
C PRO A 687 -31.54 37.10 60.46
N ILE A 688 -31.81 37.00 59.15
CA ILE A 688 -31.29 35.93 58.28
C ILE A 688 -29.76 36.00 58.16
N ASN A 689 -29.16 37.19 58.14
CA ASN A 689 -27.71 37.34 57.96
C ASN A 689 -26.93 37.10 59.27
N GLU A 690 -27.46 37.56 60.41
CA GLU A 690 -26.90 37.21 61.71
C GLU A 690 -27.04 35.72 61.99
N ASP A 691 -28.19 35.11 61.71
CA ASP A 691 -28.40 33.68 61.90
C ASP A 691 -27.53 32.86 60.95
N ARG A 692 -27.26 33.34 59.72
CA ARG A 692 -26.27 32.75 58.81
C ARG A 692 -24.84 32.92 59.32
N MET A 693 -24.48 34.06 59.90
CA MET A 693 -23.16 34.30 60.50
C MET A 693 -22.95 33.48 61.77
N ARG A 694 -23.95 33.39 62.66
CA ARG A 694 -23.97 32.51 63.82
C ARG A 694 -23.94 31.05 63.40
N GLY A 695 -24.70 30.68 62.37
CA GLY A 695 -24.70 29.33 61.79
C GLY A 695 -23.34 28.98 61.18
N ARG A 696 -22.69 29.91 60.47
CA ARG A 696 -21.33 29.75 59.94
C ARG A 696 -20.29 29.71 61.05
N LEU A 697 -20.39 30.57 62.06
CA LEU A 697 -19.52 30.59 63.25
C LEU A 697 -19.65 29.29 64.02
N ALA A 698 -20.88 28.81 64.24
CA ALA A 698 -21.17 27.52 64.86
C ALA A 698 -20.60 26.37 64.01
N ASN A 699 -20.68 26.44 62.68
CA ASN A 699 -20.07 25.46 61.79
C ASN A 699 -18.53 25.52 61.83
N LEU A 700 -17.92 26.71 61.87
CA LEU A 700 -16.46 26.87 61.98
C LEU A 700 -15.93 26.41 63.35
N ARG A 701 -16.61 26.78 64.45
CA ARG A 701 -16.32 26.27 65.79
C ARG A 701 -16.50 24.74 65.85
N ARG A 702 -17.57 24.21 65.24
CA ARG A 702 -17.78 22.76 65.10
C ARG A 702 -16.65 22.09 64.32
N ARG A 703 -16.22 22.66 63.18
CA ARG A 703 -15.08 22.17 62.38
C ARG A 703 -13.73 22.35 63.08
N ARG A 704 -13.60 23.29 64.01
CA ARG A 704 -12.41 23.45 64.86
C ARG A 704 -12.34 22.35 65.92
N MET A 705 -13.48 21.93 66.46
CA MET A 705 -13.56 20.85 67.46
C MET A 705 -13.62 19.45 66.85
N GLN A 706 -14.21 19.30 65.66
CA GLN A 706 -14.31 18.04 64.95
C GLN A 706 -13.11 17.88 64.01
N VAL A 707 -12.44 16.73 64.10
CA VAL A 707 -11.45 16.35 63.09
C VAL A 707 -12.16 16.32 61.73
N ALA A 708 -11.71 17.17 60.81
CA ALA A 708 -12.31 17.26 59.49
C ALA A 708 -12.21 15.89 58.80
N SER A 709 -13.34 15.32 58.42
CA SER A 709 -13.40 14.10 57.62
C SER A 709 -13.98 14.44 56.25
N VAL A 710 -13.43 13.82 55.21
CA VAL A 710 -13.96 13.88 53.86
C VAL A 710 -14.39 12.48 53.46
N SER A 711 -15.45 12.38 52.65
CA SER A 711 -15.83 11.10 52.04
C SER A 711 -14.64 10.48 51.30
N THR A 712 -14.54 9.16 51.30
CA THR A 712 -13.48 8.41 50.61
C THR A 712 -13.29 8.82 49.14
N ALA A 713 -14.38 9.03 48.39
CA ALA A 713 -14.33 9.48 47.00
C ALA A 713 -13.70 10.88 46.84
N ARG A 714 -14.04 11.82 47.74
CA ARG A 714 -13.43 13.16 47.77
C ARG A 714 -11.97 13.12 48.21
N CYS A 715 -11.63 12.24 49.17
CA CYS A 715 -10.25 11.98 49.57
C CYS A 715 -9.40 11.59 48.35
N LYS A 716 -9.83 10.55 47.61
CA LYS A 716 -9.18 10.10 46.36
C LYS A 716 -8.98 11.23 45.34
N LYS A 717 -10.01 12.07 45.11
CA LYS A 717 -9.90 13.23 44.20
C LYS A 717 -8.90 14.29 44.67
N LEU A 718 -8.80 14.54 45.98
CA LEU A 718 -7.85 15.50 46.54
C LEU A 718 -6.41 14.98 46.50
N ILE A 719 -6.21 13.69 46.76
CA ILE A 719 -4.92 13.00 46.59
C ILE A 719 -4.46 13.11 45.14
N GLU A 720 -5.34 12.82 44.17
CA GLU A 720 -5.00 12.94 42.74
C GLU A 720 -4.65 14.39 42.34
N LYS A 721 -5.39 15.38 42.88
CA LYS A 721 -5.05 16.81 42.66
C LYS A 721 -3.69 17.19 43.24
N LEU A 722 -3.36 16.71 44.43
CA LEU A 722 -2.03 16.91 45.01
C LEU A 722 -0.96 16.29 44.13
N ARG A 723 -1.17 15.04 43.68
CA ARG A 723 -0.24 14.34 42.79
C ARG A 723 0.01 15.11 41.49
N LYS A 724 -1.05 15.51 40.78
CA LYS A 724 -0.93 16.34 39.56
C LYS A 724 -0.21 17.66 39.82
N ARG A 725 -0.41 18.26 41.00
CA ARG A 725 0.29 19.49 41.39
C ARG A 725 1.77 19.24 41.68
N THR A 726 2.10 18.21 42.46
CA THR A 726 3.48 17.76 42.71
C THR A 726 4.25 17.54 41.40
N GLU A 727 3.63 16.87 40.44
CA GLU A 727 4.25 16.61 39.13
C GLU A 727 4.48 17.88 38.33
N LEU A 728 3.56 18.85 38.41
CA LEU A 728 3.74 20.15 37.79
C LEU A 728 4.89 20.94 38.44
N GLU A 729 5.03 20.89 39.76
CA GLU A 729 6.15 21.54 40.46
C GLU A 729 7.49 20.92 40.06
N LEU A 730 7.57 19.58 40.02
CA LEU A 730 8.77 18.89 39.55
C LEU A 730 9.16 19.32 38.13
N LEU A 731 8.19 19.39 37.21
CA LEU A 731 8.45 19.86 35.85
C LEU A 731 8.84 21.34 35.79
N GLN A 732 8.23 22.20 36.62
CA GLN A 732 8.54 23.64 36.67
C GLN A 732 9.94 23.89 37.22
N GLN A 733 10.29 23.22 38.31
CA GLN A 733 11.63 23.22 38.87
C GLN A 733 12.64 22.72 37.84
N TYR A 734 12.35 21.59 37.19
CA TYR A 734 13.20 21.02 36.15
C TYR A 734 13.39 21.99 34.97
N ALA A 735 12.31 22.63 34.52
CA ALA A 735 12.36 23.64 33.46
C ALA A 735 13.20 24.85 33.88
N ALA A 736 13.08 25.32 35.13
CA ALA A 736 13.88 26.44 35.65
C ALA A 736 15.37 26.08 35.72
N THR A 737 15.71 24.89 36.26
CA THR A 737 17.09 24.41 36.34
C THR A 737 17.69 24.21 34.94
N SER A 738 16.95 23.57 34.04
CA SER A 738 17.37 23.35 32.65
C SER A 738 17.57 24.66 31.90
N ARG A 739 16.69 25.64 32.13
CA ARG A 739 16.84 27.00 31.57
C ARG A 739 18.09 27.69 32.09
N SER A 740 18.33 27.66 33.40
CA SER A 740 19.53 28.24 34.01
C SER A 740 20.81 27.60 33.46
N HIS A 741 20.83 26.27 33.33
CA HIS A 741 21.95 25.54 32.73
C HIS A 741 22.14 25.89 31.25
N ALA A 742 21.05 25.99 30.47
CA ALA A 742 21.09 26.37 29.06
C ALA A 742 21.60 27.80 28.87
N ALA A 743 21.13 28.75 29.69
CA ALA A 743 21.60 30.13 29.70
C ALA A 743 23.10 30.20 30.02
N ALA A 744 23.56 29.51 31.06
CA ALA A 744 24.98 29.45 31.43
C ALA A 744 25.84 28.78 30.36
N ALA A 745 25.31 27.77 29.66
CA ALA A 745 25.99 27.11 28.55
C ALA A 745 26.12 28.03 27.33
N MET A 746 25.04 28.73 26.96
CA MET A 746 25.05 29.72 25.87
C MET A 746 25.95 30.90 26.18
N GLN A 747 25.88 31.43 27.40
CA GLN A 747 26.73 32.51 27.87
C GLN A 747 28.21 32.15 27.70
N ARG A 748 28.61 30.93 28.09
CA ARG A 748 29.98 30.42 27.89
C ARG A 748 30.31 30.22 26.42
N ARG A 749 29.42 29.61 25.64
CA ARG A 749 29.63 29.32 24.21
C ARG A 749 29.88 30.60 23.39
N PHE A 750 29.17 31.67 23.72
CA PHE A 750 29.23 32.94 22.98
C PHE A 750 30.02 34.04 23.69
N SER A 751 30.70 33.74 24.79
CA SER A 751 31.51 34.70 25.55
C SER A 751 30.72 35.96 26.00
N LEU A 752 29.47 35.79 26.41
CA LEU A 752 28.59 36.89 26.81
C LEU A 752 28.78 37.28 28.28
N LYS A 753 28.67 38.58 28.56
CA LYS A 753 28.64 39.08 29.95
C LYS A 753 27.37 38.63 30.67
N THR A 754 26.23 38.69 29.99
CA THR A 754 24.91 38.24 30.47
C THR A 754 24.14 37.67 29.28
N PHE A 755 23.47 36.54 29.48
CA PHE A 755 22.58 35.97 28.47
C PHE A 755 21.15 36.51 28.69
N PRO A 756 20.48 37.09 27.68
CA PRO A 756 19.11 37.59 27.85
C PRO A 756 18.14 36.44 28.12
N ASP A 757 17.56 36.39 29.32
CA ASP A 757 16.64 35.32 29.70
C ASP A 757 15.46 35.20 28.72
N GLU A 758 15.00 36.30 28.15
CA GLU A 758 13.92 36.37 27.17
C GLU A 758 14.17 35.51 25.93
N TRP A 759 15.43 35.22 25.57
CA TRP A 759 15.73 34.35 24.43
C TRP A 759 15.37 32.88 24.70
N LEU A 760 15.29 32.45 25.96
CA LEU A 760 14.81 31.12 26.33
C LEU A 760 13.29 31.10 26.60
N SER A 761 12.58 32.16 26.21
CA SER A 761 11.12 32.19 26.20
C SER A 761 10.59 32.05 24.76
N PRO A 762 9.43 31.41 24.57
CA PRO A 762 8.78 31.41 23.26
C PRO A 762 8.49 32.81 22.72
N PRO A 763 8.65 33.03 21.40
CA PRO A 763 9.07 32.05 20.38
C PRO A 763 10.60 31.93 20.18
N PHE A 764 11.42 32.67 20.92
CA PHE A 764 12.88 32.75 20.72
C PHE A 764 13.63 31.47 21.09
N ASP A 765 13.12 30.69 22.03
CA ASP A 765 13.69 29.41 22.43
C ASP A 765 13.77 28.45 21.23
N ARG A 766 12.75 28.48 20.36
CA ARG A 766 12.71 27.72 19.11
C ARG A 766 13.73 28.22 18.10
N VAL A 767 13.81 29.54 17.89
CA VAL A 767 14.81 30.17 17.01
C VAL A 767 16.23 29.81 17.43
N LEU A 768 16.52 29.89 18.73
CA LEU A 768 17.80 29.49 19.29
C LEU A 768 18.08 28.00 19.10
N ARG A 769 17.09 27.14 19.36
CA ARG A 769 17.23 25.69 19.13
C ARG A 769 17.65 25.42 17.69
N GLU A 770 16.93 26.01 16.73
CA GLU A 770 17.19 25.78 15.31
C GLU A 770 18.53 26.35 14.86
N ILE A 771 18.88 27.59 15.24
CA ILE A 771 20.20 28.16 14.96
C ILE A 771 21.32 27.25 15.49
N ASN A 772 21.14 26.65 16.66
CA ASN A 772 22.12 25.72 17.21
C ASN A 772 22.16 24.35 16.54
N GLY A 773 21.12 24.00 15.77
CA GLY A 773 21.07 22.80 14.92
C GLY A 773 21.64 23.01 13.52
N LEU A 774 21.84 24.27 13.09
CA LEU A 774 22.43 24.59 11.77
C LEU A 774 23.90 24.15 11.70
N ASP A 775 24.40 24.00 10.46
CA ASP A 775 25.83 23.78 10.24
C ASP A 775 26.66 25.01 10.65
N ASN A 776 27.95 24.82 10.95
CA ASN A 776 28.76 25.88 11.57
C ASN A 776 28.69 27.24 10.85
N PRO A 777 28.80 27.36 9.51
CA PRO A 777 28.74 28.67 8.85
C PRO A 777 27.38 29.37 8.99
N MET A 778 26.27 28.63 8.88
CA MET A 778 24.92 29.20 9.02
C MET A 778 24.56 29.45 10.49
N GLN A 779 25.00 28.57 11.40
CA GLN A 779 24.90 28.75 12.84
C GLN A 779 25.58 30.06 13.25
N ASP A 780 26.82 30.29 12.82
CA ASP A 780 27.58 31.51 13.13
C ASP A 780 26.85 32.78 12.63
N LEU A 781 26.27 32.75 11.43
CA LEU A 781 25.46 33.86 10.90
C LEU A 781 24.18 34.08 11.72
N GLY A 782 23.46 33.01 12.06
CA GLY A 782 22.27 33.08 12.92
C GLY A 782 22.56 33.64 14.31
N ILE A 783 23.67 33.24 14.90
CA ILE A 783 24.13 33.77 16.20
C ILE A 783 24.48 35.27 16.08
N ARG A 784 25.21 35.65 15.01
CA ARG A 784 25.54 37.06 14.76
C ARG A 784 24.28 37.91 14.64
N LEU A 785 23.28 37.47 13.88
CA LEU A 785 21.96 38.10 13.78
C LEU A 785 21.31 38.32 15.15
N LEU A 786 21.26 37.28 15.99
CA LEU A 786 20.70 37.41 17.33
C LEU A 786 21.43 38.45 18.18
N PHE A 787 22.76 38.55 18.06
CA PHE A 787 23.51 39.59 18.77
C PHE A 787 23.15 41.01 18.36
N GLU A 788 22.96 41.25 17.07
CA GLU A 788 22.51 42.57 16.57
C GLU A 788 21.18 42.98 17.20
N THR A 789 20.29 42.00 17.41
CA THR A 789 19.02 42.24 18.10
C THR A 789 19.23 42.71 19.55
N SER A 790 20.13 42.06 20.30
CA SER A 790 20.36 42.39 21.72
C SER A 790 21.06 43.73 21.95
N GLU A 791 21.99 44.08 21.08
CA GLU A 791 22.78 45.31 21.24
C GLU A 791 22.04 46.54 20.68
N ARG A 792 20.91 46.33 19.97
CA ARG A 792 20.26 47.35 19.12
C ARG A 792 21.26 48.06 18.21
N THR A 793 22.35 47.38 17.88
CA THR A 793 23.38 47.91 16.99
C THR A 793 22.89 47.63 15.58
N THR A 794 22.78 48.67 14.76
CA THR A 794 22.51 48.57 13.32
C THR A 794 23.74 48.01 12.61
N ARG A 795 24.30 46.89 13.08
CA ARG A 795 25.34 46.22 12.30
C ARG A 795 24.70 45.84 11.00
N ASN A 796 25.19 46.50 9.97
CA ASN A 796 24.54 46.46 8.70
C ASN A 796 25.17 45.31 7.94
N PHE A 797 24.47 44.18 7.83
CA PHE A 797 24.90 43.10 6.94
C PHE A 797 25.06 43.61 5.49
N ASP A 798 24.49 44.77 5.12
CA ASP A 798 24.75 45.43 3.83
C ASP A 798 26.25 45.72 3.57
N GLU A 799 27.08 45.82 4.62
CA GLU A 799 28.54 46.05 4.51
C GLU A 799 29.38 44.78 4.37
N GLU A 800 28.76 43.59 4.44
CA GLU A 800 29.47 42.34 4.18
C GLU A 800 30.12 42.38 2.78
N PRO A 801 31.36 41.88 2.60
CA PRO A 801 32.09 42.07 1.34
C PRO A 801 31.31 41.60 0.10
N ARG A 802 30.55 40.50 0.21
CA ARG A 802 29.71 39.99 -0.90
C ARG A 802 28.49 40.85 -1.17
N ASN A 803 27.91 41.46 -0.14
CA ASN A 803 26.80 42.40 -0.26
C ASN A 803 27.27 43.72 -0.88
N VAL A 804 28.45 44.22 -0.50
CA VAL A 804 29.07 45.41 -1.12
C VAL A 804 29.34 45.18 -2.61
N VAL A 805 29.91 44.03 -2.97
CA VAL A 805 30.15 43.66 -4.38
C VAL A 805 28.83 43.58 -5.15
N PHE A 806 27.79 42.97 -4.57
CA PHE A 806 26.47 42.92 -5.18
C PHE A 806 25.89 44.33 -5.40
N ARG A 807 25.95 45.21 -4.38
CA ARG A 807 25.47 46.59 -4.47
C ARG A 807 26.17 47.37 -5.59
N GLN A 808 27.50 47.34 -5.62
CA GLN A 808 28.29 48.01 -6.65
C GLN A 808 27.93 47.51 -8.06
N ARG A 809 27.66 46.21 -8.20
CA ARG A 809 27.21 45.61 -9.47
C ARG A 809 25.84 46.15 -9.88
N MET A 810 24.87 46.24 -8.97
CA MET A 810 23.53 46.79 -9.27
C MET A 810 23.59 48.28 -9.63
N GLU A 811 24.40 49.06 -8.91
CA GLU A 811 24.61 50.48 -9.21
C GLU A 811 25.27 50.69 -10.58
N ALA A 812 26.23 49.83 -10.93
CA ALA A 812 26.87 49.86 -12.25
C ALA A 812 25.90 49.52 -13.40
N THR A 813 24.83 48.78 -13.15
CA THR A 813 23.75 48.51 -14.12
C THR A 813 22.66 49.60 -14.14
N GLY A 814 22.84 50.69 -13.39
CA GLY A 814 21.90 51.81 -13.35
C GLY A 814 20.78 51.67 -12.32
N VAL A 815 20.77 50.60 -11.51
CA VAL A 815 19.78 50.43 -10.45
C VAL A 815 20.15 51.31 -9.26
N ARG A 816 19.24 52.18 -8.83
CA ARG A 816 19.41 53.00 -7.63
C ARG A 816 19.09 52.16 -6.41
N MET A 817 20.10 51.77 -5.64
CA MET A 817 19.94 50.88 -4.49
C MET A 817 19.37 51.57 -3.24
N GLU A 818 19.40 52.91 -3.15
CA GLU A 818 18.95 53.63 -1.95
C GLU A 818 17.51 53.31 -1.48
N PRO A 819 16.49 53.18 -2.35
CA PRO A 819 15.14 52.79 -1.92
C PRO A 819 15.07 51.35 -1.38
N TRP A 820 15.97 50.46 -1.79
CA TRP A 820 16.09 49.09 -1.27
C TRP A 820 16.82 49.03 0.08
N LEU A 821 17.74 49.97 0.31
CA LEU A 821 18.57 50.07 1.50
C LEU A 821 17.99 50.98 2.57
N SER A 822 16.92 51.72 2.29
CA SER A 822 16.28 52.67 3.22
C SER A 822 14.84 52.27 3.57
N ASP A 823 14.26 52.96 4.56
CA ASP A 823 12.86 52.75 4.99
C ASP A 823 11.92 53.81 4.38
N GLN A 824 12.34 54.39 3.24
CA GLN A 824 11.64 55.47 2.55
C GLN A 824 10.40 54.97 1.80
N VAL A 825 10.47 53.77 1.21
CA VAL A 825 9.33 53.18 0.52
C VAL A 825 8.37 52.62 1.56
N ARG A 826 7.15 53.16 1.58
CA ARG A 826 6.08 52.75 2.48
C ARG A 826 4.77 52.79 1.73
N GLN A 827 3.96 51.76 1.91
CA GLN A 827 2.60 51.71 1.38
C GLN A 827 1.62 51.64 2.54
N SER A 828 0.64 52.55 2.57
CA SER A 828 -0.43 52.52 3.56
C SER A 828 -1.67 51.87 2.97
N ALA A 829 -2.37 51.08 3.77
CA ALA A 829 -3.63 50.46 3.41
C ALA A 829 -4.51 50.30 4.66
N THR A 830 -5.71 49.77 4.47
CA THR A 830 -6.69 49.60 5.55
C THR A 830 -7.20 48.16 5.53
N THR A 831 -7.26 47.52 6.70
CA THR A 831 -7.84 46.17 6.82
C THR A 831 -9.32 46.18 6.45
N ALA A 832 -9.91 45.00 6.27
CA ALA A 832 -11.35 44.89 5.98
C ALA A 832 -12.24 45.53 7.07
N ASP A 833 -11.73 45.56 8.30
CA ASP A 833 -12.40 46.14 9.48
C ASP A 833 -12.12 47.65 9.66
N GLY A 834 -11.42 48.29 8.73
CA GLY A 834 -11.16 49.74 8.77
C GLY A 834 -9.91 50.15 9.56
N PHE A 835 -9.07 49.21 10.03
CA PHE A 835 -7.85 49.56 10.76
C PHE A 835 -6.70 49.89 9.79
N PRO A 836 -6.00 51.02 9.97
CA PRO A 836 -4.86 51.36 9.12
C PRO A 836 -3.69 50.42 9.39
N TYR A 837 -2.97 50.06 8.34
CA TYR A 837 -1.69 49.37 8.43
C TYR A 837 -0.71 49.90 7.38
N GLN A 838 0.58 49.68 7.62
CA GLN A 838 1.66 50.14 6.77
C GLN A 838 2.57 48.98 6.37
N LEU A 839 2.90 48.91 5.08
CA LEU A 839 3.93 48.05 4.53
C LEU A 839 5.26 48.80 4.54
N ALA A 840 6.29 48.12 5.02
CA ALA A 840 7.68 48.55 4.90
C ALA A 840 8.59 47.31 4.90
N PHE A 841 9.82 47.46 4.42
CA PHE A 841 10.84 46.45 4.67
C PHE A 841 11.11 46.35 6.18
N THR A 842 11.18 45.12 6.69
CA THR A 842 11.60 44.92 8.07
C THR A 842 13.09 45.09 8.24
N ARG A 843 13.47 45.73 9.34
CA ARG A 843 14.83 45.83 9.87
C ARG A 843 15.00 45.05 11.15
N ASP A 844 13.90 44.54 11.70
CA ASP A 844 13.96 43.75 12.91
C ASP A 844 14.41 42.34 12.53
N VAL A 845 15.60 41.96 12.98
CA VAL A 845 16.15 40.61 12.80
C VAL A 845 15.16 39.54 13.24
N ILE A 846 14.37 39.83 14.29
CA ILE A 846 13.39 38.90 14.81
C ILE A 846 12.27 38.65 13.82
N ASP A 847 11.83 39.67 13.08
CA ASP A 847 10.82 39.50 12.02
C ASP A 847 11.32 38.57 10.90
N PHE A 848 12.64 38.55 10.63
CA PHE A 848 13.21 37.59 9.67
C PHE A 848 13.22 36.17 10.24
N LEU A 849 13.77 35.98 11.44
CA LEU A 849 13.87 34.66 12.09
C LEU A 849 12.50 34.06 12.43
N LEU A 850 11.48 34.90 12.62
CA LEU A 850 10.09 34.50 12.86
C LEU A 850 9.21 34.58 11.61
N MET A 851 9.78 34.81 10.42
CA MET A 851 8.95 35.01 9.23
C MET A 851 8.04 33.83 8.92
N GLY A 852 8.52 32.60 9.13
CA GLY A 852 7.64 31.45 8.96
C GLY A 852 6.63 31.30 10.08
N PHE A 853 7.00 31.64 11.32
CA PHE A 853 6.19 31.45 12.52
C PHE A 853 4.86 32.19 12.45
N HIS A 854 4.86 33.43 11.94
CA HIS A 854 3.64 34.23 11.82
C HIS A 854 2.56 33.60 10.93
N PHE A 855 2.93 32.71 10.00
CA PHE A 855 2.03 32.15 8.99
C PHE A 855 2.11 30.64 8.86
N ASP A 856 2.73 29.96 9.83
CA ASP A 856 2.90 28.51 9.90
C ASP A 856 3.43 27.88 8.59
N THR A 857 4.57 28.40 8.12
CA THR A 857 5.18 27.96 6.85
C THR A 857 6.42 27.09 7.08
N CYS A 858 6.97 26.47 6.03
CA CYS A 858 8.21 25.70 6.12
C CYS A 858 9.45 26.51 6.61
N LEU A 859 9.33 27.84 6.70
CA LEU A 859 10.35 28.75 7.26
C LEU A 859 10.19 28.97 8.77
N SER A 860 9.20 28.34 9.42
CA SER A 860 9.01 28.47 10.87
C SER A 860 10.23 27.88 11.60
N PRO A 861 10.55 28.38 12.81
CA PRO A 861 11.35 27.60 13.74
C PRO A 861 10.76 26.18 13.85
N ASP A 862 11.61 25.16 13.87
CA ASP A 862 11.30 23.73 13.92
C ASP A 862 10.93 23.11 12.56
N SER A 863 10.91 23.92 11.49
CA SER A 863 10.70 23.43 10.13
C SER A 863 12.02 23.28 9.35
N PHE A 864 12.02 22.36 8.40
CA PHE A 864 13.21 21.96 7.67
C PHE A 864 13.86 23.07 6.81
N ASN A 865 13.14 24.14 6.46
CA ASN A 865 13.69 25.28 5.72
C ASN A 865 14.03 26.51 6.59
N PHE A 866 14.05 26.37 7.92
CA PHE A 866 14.38 27.46 8.84
C PHE A 866 15.70 28.17 8.49
N PHE A 867 16.72 27.44 8.02
CA PHE A 867 18.02 28.00 7.60
C PHE A 867 17.89 29.15 6.59
N SER A 868 16.83 29.15 5.78
CA SER A 868 16.57 30.18 4.78
C SER A 868 16.17 31.53 5.40
N THR A 869 15.63 31.53 6.63
CA THR A 869 15.33 32.78 7.37
C THR A 869 16.60 33.57 7.70
N VAL A 870 17.69 32.87 8.02
CA VAL A 870 19.02 33.47 8.21
C VAL A 870 19.50 34.09 6.90
N ALA A 871 19.37 33.36 5.79
CA ALA A 871 19.74 33.87 4.46
C ALA A 871 18.94 35.11 4.05
N ASN A 872 17.62 35.12 4.30
CA ASN A 872 16.76 36.26 4.01
C ASN A 872 17.11 37.52 4.81
N ALA A 873 17.73 37.35 5.99
CA ALA A 873 18.17 38.45 6.83
C ALA A 873 19.54 39.02 6.43
N VAL A 874 20.49 38.15 6.06
CA VAL A 874 21.90 38.56 5.82
C VAL A 874 22.24 38.86 4.36
N ASP A 875 21.53 38.28 3.39
CA ASP A 875 21.83 38.51 1.98
C ASP A 875 21.13 39.80 1.50
N LEU A 876 21.93 40.77 1.04
CA LEU A 876 21.43 42.09 0.65
C LEU A 876 20.36 42.06 -0.44
N ASN A 877 20.42 41.07 -1.34
CA ASN A 877 19.46 40.93 -2.42
C ASN A 877 18.13 40.30 -1.99
N LYS A 878 17.88 40.16 -0.68
CA LYS A 878 16.64 39.63 -0.11
C LYS A 878 16.15 40.59 0.97
N ARG A 879 14.85 40.88 0.98
CA ARG A 879 14.19 41.71 1.99
C ARG A 879 12.80 41.18 2.26
N VAL A 880 12.31 41.32 3.48
CA VAL A 880 10.93 40.93 3.82
C VAL A 880 10.11 42.18 4.06
N VAL A 881 9.03 42.35 3.32
CA VAL A 881 8.03 43.38 3.57
C VAL A 881 7.03 42.83 4.56
N TYR A 882 6.78 43.61 5.62
CA TYR A 882 5.71 43.34 6.57
C TYR A 882 4.66 44.44 6.50
N ALA A 883 3.39 44.03 6.49
CA ALA A 883 2.26 44.90 6.83
C ALA A 883 2.05 44.86 8.34
N LYS A 884 2.21 45.99 9.04
CA LYS A 884 1.96 46.10 10.48
C LYS A 884 0.96 47.22 10.77
N THR A 885 0.07 46.98 11.72
CA THR A 885 -0.77 48.05 12.31
C THR A 885 0.09 49.00 13.15
N ASP A 886 -0.49 50.13 13.56
CA ASP A 886 0.08 51.05 14.54
C ASP A 886 0.48 50.36 15.88
N THR A 887 -0.25 49.32 16.26
CA THR A 887 0.01 48.47 17.44
C THR A 887 1.10 47.42 17.22
N GLY A 888 1.70 47.35 16.02
CA GLY A 888 2.74 46.38 15.67
C GLY A 888 2.21 44.99 15.32
N LYS A 889 0.88 44.81 15.23
CA LYS A 889 0.27 43.54 14.81
C LYS A 889 0.60 43.30 13.35
N VAL A 890 1.20 42.14 13.06
CA VAL A 890 1.45 41.68 11.70
C VAL A 890 0.11 41.33 11.02
N ILE A 891 -0.13 41.93 9.86
CA ILE A 891 -1.30 41.67 9.00
C ILE A 891 -0.91 40.72 7.85
N GLY A 892 0.27 40.92 7.29
CA GLY A 892 0.80 40.14 6.20
C GLY A 892 2.32 40.28 6.05
N ARG A 893 2.94 39.34 5.32
CA ARG A 893 4.33 39.42 4.87
C ARG A 893 4.47 39.02 3.41
N CYS A 894 5.49 39.55 2.76
CA CYS A 894 5.94 39.09 1.45
C CYS A 894 7.48 39.16 1.40
N LEU A 895 8.11 38.08 0.95
CA LEU A 895 9.54 38.10 0.65
C LEU A 895 9.74 38.78 -0.71
N PHE A 896 10.67 39.71 -0.74
CA PHE A 896 11.15 40.40 -1.92
C PHE A 896 12.59 39.99 -2.18
N ALA A 897 12.95 39.85 -3.45
CA ALA A 897 14.34 39.63 -3.85
C ALA A 897 14.71 40.48 -5.05
N LEU A 898 16.01 40.71 -5.23
CA LEU A 898 16.58 41.19 -6.48
C LEU A 898 17.21 40.02 -7.21
N ASN A 899 16.79 39.82 -8.46
CA ASN A 899 17.47 38.87 -9.34
C ASN A 899 18.87 39.42 -9.73
N ASP A 900 19.68 38.61 -10.41
CA ASP A 900 21.04 38.99 -10.81
C ASP A 900 21.08 40.15 -11.83
N SER A 901 19.95 40.49 -12.45
CA SER A 901 19.78 41.65 -13.33
C SER A 901 19.33 42.92 -12.58
N GLY A 902 19.03 42.84 -11.29
CA GLY A 902 18.58 43.96 -10.47
C GLY A 902 17.09 44.27 -10.56
N GLU A 903 16.29 43.33 -11.08
CA GLU A 903 14.83 43.44 -11.14
C GLU A 903 14.19 42.91 -9.84
N VAL A 904 13.07 43.51 -9.45
CA VAL A 904 12.34 43.16 -8.22
C VAL A 904 11.49 41.91 -8.43
N LEU A 905 11.66 40.92 -7.56
CA LEU A 905 10.82 39.72 -7.47
C LEU A 905 10.00 39.77 -6.19
N THR A 906 8.71 39.39 -6.26
CA THR A 906 7.85 39.18 -5.09
C THR A 906 7.49 37.71 -4.95
N TYR A 907 7.57 37.16 -3.75
CA TYR A 907 7.23 35.77 -3.43
C TYR A 907 5.80 35.67 -2.87
N TYR A 908 5.39 34.46 -2.49
CA TYR A 908 4.04 34.19 -1.98
C TYR A 908 3.67 35.18 -0.87
N ARG A 909 2.45 35.72 -0.96
CA ARG A 909 1.93 36.75 -0.07
C ARG A 909 1.15 36.07 1.04
N TYR A 910 1.70 36.11 2.24
CA TYR A 910 1.03 35.55 3.40
C TYR A 910 0.29 36.67 4.12
N SER A 911 -1.02 36.48 4.34
CA SER A 911 -1.86 37.41 5.11
C SER A 911 -2.80 36.62 6.00
N HIS A 912 -3.06 37.10 7.21
CA HIS A 912 -4.03 36.46 8.11
C HIS A 912 -5.46 36.54 7.58
N ASN A 913 -5.79 37.60 6.83
CA ASN A 913 -7.09 37.78 6.19
C ASN A 913 -6.90 38.30 4.75
N PRO A 914 -7.27 37.52 3.72
CA PRO A 914 -7.17 37.94 2.32
C PRO A 914 -7.97 39.20 1.99
N ARG A 915 -8.99 39.55 2.79
CA ARG A 915 -9.83 40.74 2.55
C ARG A 915 -9.18 42.06 2.99
N ASP A 916 -8.03 42.01 3.66
CA ASP A 916 -7.35 43.21 4.15
C ASP A 916 -6.67 44.02 3.04
N GLY A 917 -6.81 43.61 1.77
CA GLY A 917 -6.19 44.30 0.63
C GLY A 917 -4.66 44.18 0.60
N PHE A 918 -4.10 43.21 1.32
CA PHE A 918 -2.64 43.07 1.46
C PHE A 918 -1.97 42.76 0.12
N ALA A 919 -2.62 41.98 -0.75
CA ALA A 919 -2.06 41.62 -2.04
C ALA A 919 -1.88 42.85 -2.94
N GLU A 920 -2.91 43.69 -3.02
CA GLU A 920 -2.93 44.94 -3.80
C GLU A 920 -1.94 45.96 -3.22
N ALA A 921 -1.85 46.04 -1.88
CA ALA A 921 -0.88 46.90 -1.24
C ALA A 921 0.57 46.45 -1.49
N VAL A 922 0.83 45.13 -1.56
CA VAL A 922 2.15 44.60 -1.96
C VAL A 922 2.47 44.93 -3.42
N ASP A 923 1.49 44.85 -4.32
CA ASP A 923 1.67 45.24 -5.73
C ASP A 923 2.04 46.72 -5.86
N GLN A 924 1.29 47.61 -5.20
CA GLN A 924 1.57 49.04 -5.16
C GLN A 924 2.96 49.33 -4.55
N PHE A 925 3.32 48.63 -3.48
CA PHE A 925 4.64 48.74 -2.85
C PHE A 925 5.75 48.34 -3.83
N ALA A 926 5.57 47.23 -4.55
CA ALA A 926 6.55 46.76 -5.54
C ALA A 926 6.70 47.72 -6.72
N GLU A 927 5.59 48.27 -7.25
CA GLU A 927 5.60 49.25 -8.34
C GLU A 927 6.31 50.54 -7.93
N GLN A 928 5.97 51.06 -6.74
CA GLN A 928 6.61 52.24 -6.18
C GLN A 928 8.10 52.02 -5.96
N LEU A 929 8.48 50.86 -5.40
CA LEU A 929 9.87 50.49 -5.17
C LEU A 929 10.65 50.41 -6.48
N ALA A 930 10.16 49.65 -7.46
CA ALA A 930 10.82 49.47 -8.75
C ALA A 930 11.01 50.81 -9.49
N SER A 931 9.99 51.67 -9.48
CA SER A 931 10.06 53.02 -10.06
C SER A 931 11.14 53.88 -9.39
N GLN A 932 11.19 53.93 -8.06
CA GLN A 932 12.21 54.71 -7.33
C GLN A 932 13.63 54.16 -7.54
N MET A 933 13.76 52.85 -7.67
CA MET A 933 15.02 52.16 -7.94
C MET A 933 15.48 52.27 -9.40
N GLN A 934 14.65 52.82 -10.29
CA GLN A 934 14.91 52.83 -11.74
C GLN A 934 15.11 51.41 -12.32
N THR A 935 14.26 50.47 -11.90
CA THR A 935 14.27 49.07 -12.36
C THR A 935 12.84 48.58 -12.66
N SER A 936 12.70 47.32 -13.07
CA SER A 936 11.43 46.64 -13.36
C SER A 936 11.07 45.62 -12.28
N ILE A 937 9.79 45.23 -12.24
CA ILE A 937 9.34 44.01 -11.54
C ILE A 937 9.42 42.86 -12.54
N ALA A 938 10.03 41.74 -12.12
CA ALA A 938 10.14 40.54 -12.94
C ALA A 938 9.26 39.40 -12.40
N THR A 939 8.89 38.47 -13.28
CA THR A 939 8.13 37.25 -12.92
C THR A 939 9.03 36.04 -12.65
N GLY A 940 10.35 36.21 -12.77
CA GLY A 940 11.36 35.16 -12.64
C GLY A 940 12.77 35.72 -12.75
N GLY A 941 13.76 34.86 -12.49
CA GLY A 941 15.18 35.22 -12.57
C GLY A 941 16.00 34.55 -11.49
N LYS A 942 17.31 34.45 -11.70
CA LYS A 942 18.21 33.85 -10.71
C LYS A 942 18.49 34.85 -9.60
N VAL A 943 18.27 34.46 -8.35
CA VAL A 943 18.67 35.23 -7.16
C VAL A 943 19.92 34.57 -6.55
N SER A 944 21.06 35.26 -6.64
CA SER A 944 22.32 34.72 -6.11
C SER A 944 22.30 34.60 -4.58
N LYS A 945 23.00 33.58 -4.05
CA LYS A 945 23.36 33.45 -2.64
C LYS A 945 24.59 34.33 -2.38
N LEU A 946 24.53 35.21 -1.38
CA LEU A 946 25.60 36.17 -1.11
C LEU A 946 26.43 35.72 0.10
N VAL A 947 26.06 36.16 1.29
CA VAL A 947 26.73 35.86 2.56
C VAL A 947 26.35 34.47 3.03
N ALA A 948 25.06 34.12 2.97
CA ALA A 948 24.57 32.81 3.36
C ALA A 948 25.03 31.70 2.39
N LYS A 949 25.34 30.54 2.96
CA LYS A 949 25.76 29.36 2.18
C LYS A 949 24.61 28.76 1.40
N ASP A 950 23.44 28.67 2.04
CA ASP A 950 22.25 28.02 1.50
C ASP A 950 21.01 28.91 1.69
N TRP A 951 20.08 28.77 0.75
CA TRP A 951 18.83 29.52 0.71
C TRP A 951 17.77 28.68 0.00
N TYR A 952 16.54 28.70 0.53
CA TYR A 952 15.39 28.02 -0.05
C TYR A 952 14.63 28.99 -0.94
N ASP A 953 14.55 28.67 -2.24
CA ASP A 953 13.88 29.44 -3.28
C ASP A 953 12.73 28.60 -3.86
N ASP A 954 11.49 28.96 -3.52
CA ASP A 954 10.25 28.34 -3.99
C ASP A 954 9.67 29.02 -5.24
N GLY A 955 10.39 29.99 -5.79
CA GLY A 955 10.00 30.78 -6.96
C GLY A 955 9.08 31.97 -6.63
N PRO A 956 9.17 33.06 -7.39
CA PRO A 956 8.34 34.25 -7.18
C PRO A 956 6.85 33.96 -7.44
N TRP A 957 5.98 34.68 -6.73
CA TRP A 957 4.53 34.60 -6.87
C TRP A 957 4.04 35.39 -8.07
N GLN A 958 3.21 34.75 -8.88
CA GLN A 958 2.53 35.38 -10.01
C GLN A 958 1.19 35.94 -9.54
N THR A 959 0.94 37.23 -9.80
CA THR A 959 -0.24 38.02 -9.43
C THR A 959 -1.61 37.49 -9.93
N ASN A 960 -1.66 36.40 -10.69
CA ASN A 960 -2.86 35.91 -11.39
C ASN A 960 -3.63 34.76 -10.70
N SER A 961 -3.41 34.49 -9.42
CA SER A 961 -3.85 33.23 -8.77
C SER A 961 -5.34 33.10 -8.42
N ASN A 962 -6.20 34.10 -8.68
CA ASN A 962 -7.67 33.90 -8.72
C ASN A 962 -8.09 33.16 -10.00
N TRP A 963 -7.28 32.25 -10.54
CA TRP A 963 -7.44 31.74 -11.88
C TRP A 963 -8.77 31.00 -12.12
N LEU A 964 -9.40 30.42 -11.08
CA LEU A 964 -10.72 29.77 -11.17
C LEU A 964 -11.91 30.70 -10.85
N GLY A 965 -11.66 31.87 -10.25
CA GLY A 965 -12.69 32.82 -9.88
C GLY A 965 -13.43 33.39 -11.09
N ASP A 966 -14.55 34.08 -10.84
CA ASP A 966 -15.41 34.61 -11.91
C ASP A 966 -14.70 35.63 -12.81
N ASP A 967 -13.67 36.31 -12.30
CA ASP A 967 -12.78 37.21 -13.04
C ASP A 967 -11.37 36.62 -13.27
N GLY A 968 -11.20 35.33 -13.01
CA GLY A 968 -9.94 34.60 -13.05
C GLY A 968 -9.37 34.38 -14.44
N LEU A 969 -8.08 34.02 -14.52
CA LEU A 969 -7.43 33.59 -15.77
C LEU A 969 -8.28 32.56 -16.53
N LEU A 970 -8.79 31.51 -15.89
CA LEU A 970 -9.67 30.53 -16.55
C LEU A 970 -10.97 31.15 -17.02
N ALA A 971 -11.60 32.06 -16.26
CA ALA A 971 -12.84 32.72 -16.70
C ALA A 971 -12.60 33.67 -17.88
N ARG A 972 -11.52 34.47 -17.85
CA ARG A 972 -11.09 35.34 -18.98
C ARG A 972 -10.76 34.51 -20.21
N LEU A 973 -9.93 33.48 -20.03
CA LEU A 973 -9.54 32.61 -21.13
C LEU A 973 -10.75 31.84 -21.68
N THR A 974 -11.63 31.29 -20.85
CA THR A 974 -12.81 30.56 -21.35
C THR A 974 -13.85 31.48 -22.02
N LYS A 975 -13.91 32.76 -21.63
CA LYS A 975 -14.77 33.78 -22.25
C LYS A 975 -14.25 34.22 -23.62
N ASP A 976 -12.95 34.47 -23.73
CA ASP A 976 -12.36 35.09 -24.92
C ASP A 976 -11.66 34.09 -25.87
N GLY A 977 -11.29 32.92 -25.36
CA GLY A 977 -10.51 31.90 -26.05
C GLY A 977 -11.35 30.83 -26.76
N GLY A 978 -10.90 30.46 -27.95
CA GLY A 978 -11.38 29.27 -28.66
C GLY A 978 -11.04 27.98 -27.90
N ASP A 979 -11.95 27.02 -27.92
CA ASP A 979 -11.89 25.78 -27.13
C ASP A 979 -10.54 25.04 -27.27
N ALA A 980 -10.00 24.91 -28.49
CA ALA A 980 -8.72 24.24 -28.74
C ALA A 980 -7.46 25.02 -28.33
N SER A 981 -7.53 26.35 -28.20
CA SER A 981 -6.35 27.18 -27.88
C SER A 981 -6.12 27.39 -26.38
N LEU A 982 -7.04 26.92 -25.54
CA LEU A 982 -7.00 27.19 -24.09
C LEU A 982 -5.86 26.44 -23.37
N LEU A 983 -5.56 25.20 -23.75
CA LEU A 983 -4.52 24.43 -23.06
C LEU A 983 -3.11 24.97 -23.33
N PRO A 984 -2.69 25.27 -24.59
CA PRO A 984 -1.40 25.89 -24.83
C PRO A 984 -1.21 27.20 -24.06
N VAL A 985 -2.24 28.07 -24.07
CA VAL A 985 -2.20 29.34 -23.34
C VAL A 985 -2.12 29.11 -21.83
N LEU A 986 -2.87 28.14 -21.28
CA LEU A 986 -2.74 27.81 -19.84
C LEU A 986 -1.39 27.18 -19.49
N LEU A 987 -0.82 26.34 -20.35
CA LEU A 987 0.51 25.76 -20.13
C LEU A 987 1.59 26.83 -20.17
N GLU A 988 1.46 27.82 -21.06
CA GLU A 988 2.34 28.98 -21.16
C GLU A 988 2.20 29.90 -19.95
N GLU A 989 0.96 30.20 -19.53
CA GLU A 989 0.67 31.16 -18.46
C GLU A 989 0.97 30.64 -17.06
N VAL A 990 0.59 29.40 -16.72
CA VAL A 990 0.69 28.86 -15.34
C VAL A 990 1.61 27.66 -15.19
N GLY A 991 2.11 27.11 -16.30
CA GLY A 991 3.02 25.97 -16.28
C GLY A 991 2.35 24.61 -16.07
N ARG A 992 3.01 23.57 -16.59
CA ARG A 992 2.52 22.19 -16.61
C ARG A 992 2.27 21.59 -15.22
N ASP A 993 3.20 21.77 -14.28
CA ASP A 993 3.13 21.14 -12.95
C ASP A 993 2.03 21.74 -12.07
N PHE A 994 1.69 23.01 -12.30
CA PHE A 994 0.55 23.66 -11.66
C PHE A 994 -0.74 23.02 -12.15
N LEU A 995 -0.92 22.92 -13.48
CA LEU A 995 -2.11 22.32 -14.08
C LEU A 995 -2.27 20.85 -13.68
N LYS A 996 -1.20 20.08 -13.69
CA LYS A 996 -1.18 18.65 -13.30
C LYS A 996 -1.83 18.43 -11.93
N ARG A 997 -1.49 19.25 -10.94
CA ARG A 997 -2.02 19.15 -9.56
C ARG A 997 -3.50 19.48 -9.45
N ARG A 998 -4.06 20.18 -10.45
CA ARG A 998 -5.43 20.73 -10.46
C ARG A 998 -6.33 20.13 -11.54
N VAL A 999 -5.88 19.11 -12.27
CA VAL A 999 -6.62 18.52 -13.41
C VAL A 999 -8.04 18.07 -13.02
N THR A 1000 -8.23 17.47 -11.84
CA THR A 1000 -9.55 17.03 -11.41
C THR A 1000 -10.50 18.20 -11.16
N GLU A 1001 -10.01 19.27 -10.52
CA GLU A 1001 -10.78 20.50 -10.26
C GLU A 1001 -11.14 21.21 -11.56
N LEU A 1002 -10.19 21.28 -12.50
CA LEU A 1002 -10.43 21.78 -13.84
C LEU A 1002 -11.50 20.97 -14.57
N ALA A 1003 -11.35 19.66 -14.61
CA ALA A 1003 -12.20 18.79 -15.41
C ALA A 1003 -13.64 18.70 -14.88
N THR A 1004 -13.87 19.00 -13.60
CA THR A 1004 -15.21 19.05 -13.01
C THR A 1004 -15.82 20.46 -12.99
N ASN A 1005 -15.02 21.50 -13.24
CA ASN A 1005 -15.49 22.87 -13.32
C ASN A 1005 -16.49 23.06 -14.49
N THR A 1006 -17.60 23.74 -14.22
CA THR A 1006 -18.68 23.96 -15.19
C THR A 1006 -18.19 24.66 -16.46
N ARG A 1007 -17.32 25.68 -16.35
CA ARG A 1007 -16.78 26.44 -17.50
C ARG A 1007 -15.92 25.58 -18.42
N VAL A 1008 -15.20 24.62 -17.85
CA VAL A 1008 -14.36 23.67 -18.59
C VAL A 1008 -15.22 22.58 -19.23
N ARG A 1009 -16.29 22.15 -18.56
CA ARG A 1009 -17.24 21.17 -19.12
C ARG A 1009 -17.99 21.70 -20.34
N GLU A 1010 -18.18 23.01 -20.43
CA GLU A 1010 -18.74 23.70 -21.61
C GLU A 1010 -17.74 23.82 -22.78
N LYS A 1011 -16.48 23.44 -22.57
CA LYS A 1011 -15.34 23.53 -23.51
C LYS A 1011 -14.75 22.13 -23.78
N PRO A 1012 -15.44 21.27 -24.55
CA PRO A 1012 -15.09 19.86 -24.69
C PRO A 1012 -13.74 19.61 -25.38
N GLN A 1013 -13.29 20.48 -26.29
CA GLN A 1013 -11.97 20.33 -26.93
C GLN A 1013 -10.85 20.65 -25.95
N PHE A 1014 -11.01 21.68 -25.11
CA PHE A 1014 -10.07 22.01 -24.05
C PHE A 1014 -9.97 20.87 -23.03
N LEU A 1015 -11.11 20.36 -22.57
CA LEU A 1015 -11.14 19.23 -21.63
C LEU A 1015 -10.46 17.99 -22.22
N GLN A 1016 -10.69 17.72 -23.51
CA GLN A 1016 -10.04 16.63 -24.22
C GLN A 1016 -8.52 16.82 -24.27
N SER A 1017 -8.02 18.00 -24.66
CA SER A 1017 -6.59 18.30 -24.68
C SER A 1017 -5.97 18.22 -23.28
N LEU A 1018 -6.65 18.74 -22.25
CA LEU A 1018 -6.19 18.70 -20.86
C LEU A 1018 -5.99 17.26 -20.39
N LEU A 1019 -6.92 16.36 -20.76
CA LEU A 1019 -6.79 14.95 -20.44
C LEU A 1019 -5.72 14.27 -21.28
N ASP A 1020 -5.60 14.57 -22.57
CA ASP A 1020 -4.52 14.03 -23.40
C ASP A 1020 -3.13 14.32 -22.82
N GLU A 1021 -2.95 15.50 -22.21
CA GLU A 1021 -1.68 15.90 -21.58
C GLU A 1021 -1.39 15.16 -20.27
N PHE A 1022 -2.39 14.97 -19.41
CA PHE A 1022 -2.16 14.52 -18.02
C PHE A 1022 -2.70 13.13 -17.68
N GLU A 1023 -3.48 12.49 -18.55
CA GLU A 1023 -4.23 11.26 -18.26
C GLU A 1023 -3.35 10.10 -17.77
N ASN A 1024 -2.13 9.95 -18.27
CA ASN A 1024 -1.23 8.87 -17.85
C ASN A 1024 -0.70 9.04 -16.42
N GLU A 1025 -0.78 10.26 -15.89
CA GLU A 1025 -0.30 10.62 -14.57
C GLU A 1025 -1.45 10.72 -13.54
N LEU A 1026 -2.71 10.54 -13.98
CA LEU A 1026 -3.88 10.56 -13.10
C LEU A 1026 -4.03 9.25 -12.31
N SER A 1027 -4.32 9.39 -11.02
CA SER A 1027 -4.69 8.26 -10.15
C SER A 1027 -6.03 7.64 -10.58
N VAL A 1028 -6.29 6.41 -10.14
CA VAL A 1028 -7.55 5.67 -10.41
C VAL A 1028 -8.77 6.47 -9.95
N ARG A 1029 -8.70 7.09 -8.76
CA ARG A 1029 -9.78 7.95 -8.23
C ARG A 1029 -9.98 9.17 -9.11
N HIS A 1030 -8.91 9.86 -9.53
CA HIS A 1030 -9.03 11.02 -10.41
C HIS A 1030 -9.68 10.66 -11.73
N LYS A 1031 -9.26 9.57 -12.39
CA LYS A 1031 -9.89 9.09 -13.63
C LYS A 1031 -11.36 8.75 -13.45
N PHE A 1032 -11.76 8.15 -12.32
CA PHE A 1032 -13.15 7.80 -12.05
C PHE A 1032 -14.00 9.05 -11.76
N THR A 1033 -13.53 9.90 -10.85
CA THR A 1033 -14.21 11.14 -10.47
C THR A 1033 -14.40 12.02 -11.70
N ILE A 1034 -13.38 12.19 -12.53
CA ILE A 1034 -13.53 12.91 -13.81
C ILE A 1034 -14.50 12.17 -14.73
N GLY A 1035 -14.31 10.86 -14.91
CA GLY A 1035 -15.14 10.03 -15.79
C GLY A 1035 -16.64 10.08 -15.48
N VAL A 1036 -17.05 10.18 -14.22
CA VAL A 1036 -18.48 10.26 -13.84
C VAL A 1036 -19.03 11.70 -13.74
N ASN A 1037 -18.16 12.71 -13.64
CA ASN A 1037 -18.56 14.11 -13.54
C ASN A 1037 -18.48 14.88 -14.86
N VAL A 1038 -17.78 14.37 -15.87
CA VAL A 1038 -17.77 14.95 -17.21
C VAL A 1038 -19.06 14.58 -17.95
N ASP A 1039 -19.63 15.51 -18.72
CA ASP A 1039 -20.86 15.26 -19.51
C ASP A 1039 -20.60 14.60 -20.87
N SER A 1040 -19.35 14.68 -21.34
CA SER A 1040 -18.92 14.00 -22.57
C SER A 1040 -18.84 12.50 -22.34
N ILE A 1041 -19.84 11.77 -22.86
CA ILE A 1041 -19.88 10.30 -22.84
C ILE A 1041 -18.61 9.70 -23.47
N ALA A 1042 -18.00 10.37 -24.46
CA ALA A 1042 -16.76 9.89 -25.08
C ALA A 1042 -15.59 9.90 -24.08
N ILE A 1043 -15.42 11.00 -23.35
CA ILE A 1043 -14.38 11.18 -22.34
C ILE A 1043 -14.64 10.28 -21.13
N SER A 1044 -15.89 10.23 -20.66
CA SER A 1044 -16.31 9.30 -19.60
C SER A 1044 -15.95 7.87 -19.97
N HIS A 1045 -16.32 7.41 -21.17
CA HIS A 1045 -15.98 6.05 -21.60
C HIS A 1045 -14.47 5.84 -21.72
N ARG A 1046 -13.72 6.80 -22.24
CA ARG A 1046 -12.26 6.71 -22.36
C ARG A 1046 -11.62 6.48 -20.99
N LEU A 1047 -11.90 7.35 -20.03
CA LEU A 1047 -11.33 7.27 -18.69
C LEU A 1047 -11.80 6.01 -17.96
N LEU A 1048 -13.10 5.71 -18.00
CA LEU A 1048 -13.66 4.52 -17.35
C LEU A 1048 -13.16 3.21 -17.98
N SER A 1049 -12.83 3.19 -19.28
CA SER A 1049 -12.27 2.01 -19.95
C SER A 1049 -10.84 1.67 -19.53
N GLN A 1050 -10.09 2.66 -19.06
CA GLN A 1050 -8.75 2.45 -18.50
C GLN A 1050 -8.79 1.93 -17.07
N LEU A 1051 -9.93 2.10 -16.39
CA LEU A 1051 -10.13 1.59 -15.06
C LEU A 1051 -10.62 0.16 -15.10
N ARG A 1052 -10.15 -0.61 -14.12
CA ARG A 1052 -10.66 -1.95 -13.94
C ARG A 1052 -12.06 -1.88 -13.35
N TRP A 1053 -12.96 -2.75 -13.81
CA TRP A 1053 -14.30 -2.85 -13.24
C TRP A 1053 -14.28 -3.06 -11.72
N SER A 1054 -13.32 -3.85 -11.21
CA SER A 1054 -13.12 -4.01 -9.77
C SER A 1054 -12.69 -2.71 -9.08
N GLU A 1055 -11.91 -1.85 -9.74
CA GLU A 1055 -11.56 -0.53 -9.22
C GLU A 1055 -12.79 0.40 -9.20
N ILE A 1056 -13.62 0.38 -10.25
CA ILE A 1056 -14.88 1.17 -10.31
C ILE A 1056 -15.89 0.71 -9.25
N VAL A 1057 -16.13 -0.60 -9.17
CA VAL A 1057 -17.03 -1.22 -8.18
C VAL A 1057 -16.49 -1.01 -6.77
N GLY A 1058 -15.18 -1.11 -6.59
CA GLY A 1058 -14.50 -0.85 -5.32
C GLY A 1058 -14.62 0.61 -4.89
N LEU A 1059 -14.46 1.57 -5.81
CA LEU A 1059 -14.69 2.99 -5.53
C LEU A 1059 -16.16 3.28 -5.19
N VAL A 1060 -17.09 2.72 -5.95
CA VAL A 1060 -18.53 2.80 -5.67
C VAL A 1060 -18.83 2.23 -4.28
N ASN A 1061 -18.34 1.03 -3.95
CA ASN A 1061 -18.57 0.38 -2.67
C ASN A 1061 -17.92 1.14 -1.50
N ARG A 1062 -16.65 1.58 -1.63
CA ARG A 1062 -15.90 2.27 -0.57
C ARG A 1062 -16.44 3.66 -0.27
N HIS A 1063 -16.89 4.38 -1.30
CA HIS A 1063 -17.37 5.74 -1.15
C HIS A 1063 -18.88 5.82 -0.99
N GLN A 1064 -19.58 4.68 -0.98
CA GLN A 1064 -21.03 4.63 -0.79
C GLN A 1064 -21.38 5.18 0.59
N CYS A 1065 -22.41 6.00 0.67
CA CYS A 1065 -23.05 6.36 1.93
C CYS A 1065 -24.41 5.68 2.00
N ASN A 1066 -24.68 4.92 3.06
CA ASN A 1066 -26.00 4.30 3.22
C ASN A 1066 -27.06 5.29 3.73
N GLU A 1067 -26.63 6.47 4.17
CA GLU A 1067 -27.48 7.52 4.73
C GLU A 1067 -27.84 8.60 3.69
N CYS A 1068 -26.96 8.88 2.73
CA CYS A 1068 -27.22 9.80 1.62
C CYS A 1068 -26.89 9.13 0.29
N ASP A 1069 -27.68 9.39 -0.76
CA ASP A 1069 -27.50 8.80 -2.10
C ASP A 1069 -26.30 9.41 -2.86
N VAL A 1070 -25.15 9.50 -2.20
CA VAL A 1070 -23.92 10.12 -2.70
C VAL A 1070 -22.73 9.21 -2.48
N PHE A 1071 -21.87 9.12 -3.50
CA PHE A 1071 -20.53 8.59 -3.36
C PHE A 1071 -19.60 9.72 -2.91
N HIS A 1072 -19.20 9.76 -1.64
CA HIS A 1072 -18.46 10.89 -1.07
C HIS A 1072 -17.14 11.14 -1.81
N GLY A 1073 -16.95 12.38 -2.26
CA GLY A 1073 -15.78 12.80 -3.04
C GLY A 1073 -15.73 12.27 -4.47
N ILE A 1074 -16.87 11.76 -4.98
CA ILE A 1074 -17.04 11.29 -6.36
C ILE A 1074 -18.23 12.02 -6.99
N ALA A 1075 -19.46 11.56 -6.74
CA ALA A 1075 -20.69 12.09 -7.34
C ALA A 1075 -21.93 11.42 -6.71
N GLU A 1076 -23.11 11.92 -7.02
CA GLU A 1076 -24.39 11.30 -6.62
C GLU A 1076 -24.58 9.89 -7.21
N TYR A 1077 -25.32 9.03 -6.50
CA TYR A 1077 -25.64 7.67 -6.92
C TYR A 1077 -26.29 7.62 -8.30
N SER A 1078 -27.30 8.47 -8.50
CA SER A 1078 -28.02 8.59 -9.76
C SER A 1078 -27.08 8.88 -10.93
N ARG A 1079 -26.13 9.81 -10.74
CA ARG A 1079 -25.15 10.20 -11.75
C ARG A 1079 -24.16 9.09 -12.03
N VAL A 1080 -23.56 8.52 -10.99
CA VAL A 1080 -22.58 7.44 -11.14
C VAL A 1080 -23.23 6.22 -11.79
N PHE A 1081 -24.38 5.78 -11.30
CA PHE A 1081 -25.07 4.61 -11.87
C PHE A 1081 -25.53 4.86 -13.29
N ARG A 1082 -26.00 6.07 -13.64
CA ARG A 1082 -26.36 6.42 -15.02
C ARG A 1082 -25.16 6.35 -15.94
N VAL A 1083 -24.06 7.03 -15.59
CA VAL A 1083 -22.83 7.02 -16.40
C VAL A 1083 -22.30 5.60 -16.53
N LEU A 1084 -22.33 4.81 -15.46
CA LEU A 1084 -21.93 3.41 -15.53
C LEU A 1084 -22.88 2.56 -16.36
N SER A 1085 -24.19 2.82 -16.33
CA SER A 1085 -25.17 2.08 -17.14
C SER A 1085 -25.01 2.37 -18.62
N ASP A 1086 -24.76 3.64 -18.97
CA ASP A 1086 -24.45 4.09 -20.32
C ASP A 1086 -23.09 3.56 -20.80
N PHE A 1087 -22.11 3.49 -19.89
CA PHE A 1087 -20.79 2.95 -20.15
C PHE A 1087 -20.85 1.45 -20.42
N HIS A 1088 -21.39 0.71 -19.45
CA HIS A 1088 -21.46 -0.73 -19.47
C HIS A 1088 -22.52 -1.26 -18.48
N PRO A 1089 -23.69 -1.74 -18.94
CA PRO A 1089 -24.81 -2.14 -18.10
C PRO A 1089 -24.45 -3.13 -16.98
N THR A 1090 -23.68 -4.20 -17.23
CA THR A 1090 -23.32 -5.10 -16.12
C THR A 1090 -22.28 -4.59 -15.16
N LEU A 1091 -21.36 -3.73 -15.61
CA LEU A 1091 -20.53 -3.02 -14.65
C LEU A 1091 -21.40 -2.19 -13.74
N ALA A 1092 -22.40 -1.49 -14.28
CA ALA A 1092 -23.38 -0.78 -13.49
C ALA A 1092 -24.14 -1.73 -12.56
N LEU A 1093 -24.61 -2.89 -13.04
CA LEU A 1093 -25.32 -3.87 -12.20
C LEU A 1093 -24.47 -4.28 -11.00
N ARG A 1094 -23.20 -4.57 -11.25
CA ARG A 1094 -22.22 -4.97 -10.23
C ARG A 1094 -21.91 -3.82 -9.27
N ALA A 1095 -21.71 -2.61 -9.80
CA ALA A 1095 -21.45 -1.42 -9.00
C ALA A 1095 -22.65 -1.12 -8.10
N ILE A 1096 -23.86 -1.17 -8.63
CA ILE A 1096 -25.09 -0.92 -7.87
C ILE A 1096 -25.28 -2.00 -6.79
N ARG A 1097 -25.09 -3.29 -7.13
CA ARG A 1097 -25.15 -4.40 -6.17
C ARG A 1097 -24.07 -4.32 -5.09
N ALA A 1098 -22.87 -3.86 -5.44
CA ALA A 1098 -21.77 -3.72 -4.51
C ALA A 1098 -21.98 -2.51 -3.59
N SER A 1099 -22.58 -1.45 -4.10
CA SER A 1099 -23.08 -0.36 -3.26
C SER A 1099 -24.33 -0.76 -2.47
N ARG A 1100 -24.54 -2.03 -2.10
CA ARG A 1100 -25.64 -2.41 -1.21
C ARG A 1100 -25.10 -2.85 0.14
N PRO A 1101 -25.86 -2.61 1.22
CA PRO A 1101 -25.65 -3.31 2.48
C PRO A 1101 -25.65 -4.84 2.32
N SER A 1102 -24.74 -5.50 3.04
CA SER A 1102 -24.48 -6.94 2.94
C SER A 1102 -25.66 -7.84 3.32
N PHE A 1103 -26.62 -7.33 4.10
CA PHE A 1103 -27.81 -8.09 4.49
C PHE A 1103 -28.84 -8.24 3.36
N ILE A 1104 -28.70 -7.51 2.25
CA ILE A 1104 -29.61 -7.59 1.10
C ILE A 1104 -29.14 -8.73 0.19
N LYS A 1105 -29.86 -9.86 0.22
CA LYS A 1105 -29.48 -11.07 -0.52
C LYS A 1105 -30.00 -11.11 -1.96
N ASP A 1106 -31.04 -10.34 -2.28
CA ASP A 1106 -31.63 -10.29 -3.62
C ASP A 1106 -31.90 -8.87 -4.09
N ASP A 1107 -31.96 -8.67 -5.41
CA ASP A 1107 -32.17 -7.35 -6.00
C ASP A 1107 -33.52 -6.72 -5.62
N THR A 1108 -34.54 -7.55 -5.41
CA THR A 1108 -35.91 -7.09 -5.13
C THR A 1108 -36.16 -6.77 -3.66
N SER A 1109 -35.18 -7.05 -2.79
CA SER A 1109 -35.19 -6.72 -1.37
C SER A 1109 -34.31 -5.51 -1.01
N ASP A 1110 -33.67 -4.85 -1.98
CA ASP A 1110 -32.90 -3.62 -1.71
C ASP A 1110 -33.83 -2.47 -1.30
N PRO A 1111 -33.71 -1.89 -0.08
CA PRO A 1111 -34.61 -0.84 0.38
C PRO A 1111 -34.38 0.49 -0.35
N ASN A 1112 -33.18 0.74 -0.90
CA ASN A 1112 -32.83 2.02 -1.52
C ASN A 1112 -33.47 2.16 -2.91
N ARG A 1113 -34.32 3.20 -3.07
CA ARG A 1113 -35.08 3.45 -4.30
C ARG A 1113 -34.18 3.79 -5.49
N THR A 1114 -33.11 4.56 -5.27
CA THR A 1114 -32.16 4.95 -6.32
C THR A 1114 -31.41 3.74 -6.85
N ARG A 1115 -30.94 2.85 -5.97
CA ARG A 1115 -30.33 1.57 -6.36
C ARG A 1115 -31.33 0.68 -7.08
N ARG A 1116 -32.55 0.47 -6.56
CA ARG A 1116 -33.60 -0.32 -7.24
C ARG A 1116 -33.92 0.19 -8.64
N SER A 1117 -34.11 1.50 -8.80
CA SER A 1117 -34.36 2.12 -10.11
C SER A 1117 -33.20 1.88 -11.07
N ALA A 1118 -31.97 2.07 -10.59
CA ALA A 1118 -30.77 1.80 -11.39
C ALA A 1118 -30.65 0.32 -11.77
N LEU A 1119 -30.96 -0.61 -10.86
CA LEU A 1119 -30.97 -2.06 -11.13
C LEU A 1119 -32.03 -2.43 -12.16
N ALA A 1120 -33.23 -1.88 -12.03
CA ALA A 1120 -34.29 -2.10 -13.00
C ALA A 1120 -33.91 -1.57 -14.38
N HIS A 1121 -33.32 -0.36 -14.46
CA HIS A 1121 -32.81 0.20 -15.70
C HIS A 1121 -31.73 -0.70 -16.31
N VAL A 1122 -30.77 -1.12 -15.52
CA VAL A 1122 -29.67 -1.99 -15.95
C VAL A 1122 -30.17 -3.36 -16.39
N HIS A 1123 -31.09 -4.00 -15.67
CA HIS A 1123 -31.68 -5.28 -16.09
C HIS A 1123 -32.43 -5.16 -17.41
N ARG A 1124 -33.08 -4.02 -17.71
CA ARG A 1124 -33.64 -3.77 -19.06
C ARG A 1124 -32.57 -3.68 -20.13
N LEU A 1125 -31.51 -2.93 -19.88
CA LEU A 1125 -30.36 -2.85 -20.80
C LEU A 1125 -29.72 -4.23 -21.04
N LEU A 1126 -29.82 -5.14 -20.07
CA LEU A 1126 -29.37 -6.53 -20.16
C LEU A 1126 -30.45 -7.49 -20.72
N GLY A 1127 -31.58 -6.98 -21.22
CA GLY A 1127 -32.66 -7.79 -21.80
C GLY A 1127 -33.47 -8.62 -20.80
N ARG A 1128 -33.33 -8.36 -19.50
CA ARG A 1128 -34.02 -9.06 -18.40
C ARG A 1128 -35.30 -8.33 -17.98
N GLU A 1129 -36.17 -8.08 -18.96
CA GLU A 1129 -37.41 -7.29 -18.77
C GLU A 1129 -38.28 -7.81 -17.62
N HIS A 1130 -38.38 -9.13 -17.45
CA HIS A 1130 -39.15 -9.72 -16.36
C HIS A 1130 -38.59 -9.40 -14.95
N LEU A 1131 -37.27 -9.31 -14.79
CA LEU A 1131 -36.63 -8.91 -13.53
C LEU A 1131 -36.71 -7.40 -13.32
N ALA A 1132 -36.56 -6.62 -14.39
CA ALA A 1132 -36.72 -5.18 -14.35
C ALA A 1132 -38.16 -4.77 -13.98
N ALA A 1133 -39.17 -5.43 -14.54
CA ALA A 1133 -40.57 -5.22 -14.20
C ALA A 1133 -40.84 -5.58 -12.72
N LYS A 1134 -40.28 -6.69 -12.22
CA LYS A 1134 -40.36 -7.06 -10.80
C LYS A 1134 -39.68 -6.05 -9.87
N LEU A 1135 -38.55 -5.47 -10.27
CA LEU A 1135 -37.85 -4.43 -9.52
C LEU A 1135 -38.53 -3.07 -9.59
N SER A 1136 -39.30 -2.80 -10.64
CA SER A 1136 -40.05 -1.55 -10.83
C SER A 1136 -41.43 -1.57 -10.18
N ALA A 1137 -42.00 -2.77 -9.95
CA ALA A 1137 -43.31 -2.97 -9.34
C ALA A 1137 -43.30 -2.92 -7.79
N LYS A 1138 -42.12 -3.02 -7.17
CA LYS A 1138 -41.88 -2.85 -5.72
C LYS A 1138 -41.19 -1.53 -5.46
#